data_AF-A0A6L7MUN0-F1
#
_entry.id   AF-A0A6L7MUN0-F1
#
_cell.length_a   1.000
_cell.length_b   1.000
_cell.length_c   1.000
_cell.angle_alpha   90.00
_cell.angle_beta   90.00
_cell.angle_gamma   90.00
#
_symmetry.space_group_name_H-M   'P 1'
#
loop_
_entity.id
_entity.type
_entity.pdbx_description
1 polymer ?
#
loop_
_entity_poly.entity_id
_entity_poly.type
_entity_poly.pdbx_seq_one_letter_code
_entity_poly.pdbx_strand_id
1 'polypeptide(L)'
;MNKSLMVAVRIHDGRYHGEGDGFDGGSWPPSPARLFQGLVAGAARGGSIAVNDQQALAWLEDLPAPRIATPASRLGGTLSTFVPNNDLDAVGGDPGNVAKIRVGKAWRPRLFDPSIPILYVWEFETQEAQARRLCETATQLYQLGRGVDMAAATGEVLGNDESEARLVAYAGSIWRPSSSGTIAVPGPGSLTSLLVRQQGRRQRLSSNDGQTRFTQPPKAWFRYVGYEAPPRWLHFEVRDESRFAPRPLHSAAAFVVGIRNQAARKLQDALPRKSPEVERLVVGRNADRHDLVLRPRILPIPSIGTQHTDPSIRRVTVEVPRECPISSRDLEWAFAGLAPMDPATGETWSGKLVSTGDETMADRFRRPSRLFRSVTAVALSRARRRPAGDAHQRREDEARATAAVVQALRDAGVRTKPSSIAVQREPLQRRGARADAFANGSRFSPMAMWHVEIEFPSEVSGPLAIGDGRFTGLGLMEPVVHDHCDLFALRFDTGVRVSRPDGAVLLLALRRALMALARDDRGRVSRLFSGHEDDGSPDRSPHDGHIFVAADTGQHGQRDWIERLLVVAPWRGDHAKAPQGPARQMFDRTVRALHDLRAGSVGRFRLAALPLSDGDPVVGPAATWESVTPYLATRHAKSKSRARAAIAKDLYAECARRGIPAPERLALSEISVGPKGGSPKASVTLHFATAFRGPLLLGRDSHSGGGLFHAVPPSEARSDPSREQAWKELRATMNEIGREATRRGLTDAELERLLADES
;
A
#
# COMPACT_ATOMS: atom_id res chain seq x y z
N MET A 1 28.04 -18.04 23.47
CA MET A 1 27.38 -16.73 23.75
C MET A 1 27.73 -15.82 22.61
N ASN A 2 26.73 -15.21 21.95
CA ASN A 2 26.97 -14.29 20.85
C ASN A 2 27.64 -13.03 21.39
N LYS A 3 28.72 -12.62 20.72
CA LYS A 3 29.49 -11.41 21.01
C LYS A 3 29.30 -10.43 19.87
N SER A 4 29.62 -9.17 20.14
CA SER A 4 29.57 -8.09 19.16
C SER A 4 30.96 -7.49 18.98
N LEU A 5 31.41 -7.33 17.73
CA LEU A 5 32.55 -6.49 17.37
C LEU A 5 32.00 -5.09 17.07
N MET A 6 32.43 -4.10 17.85
CA MET A 6 32.05 -2.70 17.67
C MET A 6 33.27 -1.88 17.24
N VAL A 7 33.21 -1.27 16.06
CA VAL A 7 34.20 -0.31 15.58
C VAL A 7 33.62 1.09 15.65
N ALA A 8 34.20 1.96 16.47
CA ALA A 8 33.80 3.36 16.62
C ALA A 8 34.75 4.26 15.84
N VAL A 9 34.24 5.00 14.86
CA VAL A 9 35.01 5.90 14.00
C VAL A 9 34.66 7.35 14.31
N ARG A 10 35.67 8.16 14.63
CA ARG A 10 35.54 9.60 14.83
C ARG A 10 36.14 10.35 13.66
N ILE A 11 35.32 11.14 12.96
CA ILE A 11 35.76 12.06 11.90
C ILE A 11 35.99 13.42 12.54
N HIS A 12 37.20 13.98 12.40
CA HIS A 12 37.64 15.11 13.22
C HIS A 12 36.87 16.41 12.98
N ASP A 13 36.53 16.71 11.73
CA ASP A 13 36.00 18.02 11.35
C ASP A 13 34.46 18.11 11.36
N GLY A 14 33.77 17.02 11.72
CA GLY A 14 32.30 16.95 11.68
C GLY A 14 31.73 17.07 10.26
N ARG A 15 32.56 16.77 9.26
CA ARG A 15 32.24 16.86 7.82
C ARG A 15 32.61 15.54 7.14
N TYR A 16 31.71 15.02 6.32
CA TYR A 16 31.96 13.84 5.50
C TYR A 16 31.67 14.12 4.03
N HIS A 17 32.62 13.81 3.14
CA HIS A 17 32.57 14.16 1.72
C HIS A 17 32.41 12.95 0.79
N GLY A 18 32.18 11.75 1.32
CA GLY A 18 32.03 10.52 0.52
C GLY A 18 30.73 10.40 -0.29
N GLU A 19 29.81 11.37 -0.22
CA GLU A 19 28.62 11.38 -1.09
C GLU A 19 29.00 11.58 -2.57
N GLY A 20 28.40 10.79 -3.47
CA GLY A 20 28.52 10.94 -4.92
C GLY A 20 29.78 10.36 -5.60
N ASP A 21 30.60 9.54 -4.92
CA ASP A 21 31.83 8.96 -5.49
C ASP A 21 31.64 7.89 -6.57
N GLY A 22 30.41 7.42 -6.83
CA GLY A 22 30.08 6.43 -7.87
C GLY A 22 30.72 5.04 -7.70
N PHE A 23 31.67 4.87 -6.78
CA PHE A 23 32.43 3.66 -6.53
C PHE A 23 31.78 2.73 -5.50
N ASP A 24 30.97 3.28 -4.60
CA ASP A 24 30.28 2.60 -3.50
C ASP A 24 28.82 3.07 -3.33
N GLY A 25 28.25 3.66 -4.39
CA GLY A 25 26.89 4.22 -4.38
C GLY A 25 26.78 5.59 -3.67
N GLY A 26 27.88 6.15 -3.15
CA GLY A 26 27.94 7.55 -2.67
C GLY A 26 26.85 7.91 -1.66
N SER A 27 26.59 7.05 -0.69
CA SER A 27 25.49 7.21 0.26
C SER A 27 25.98 7.45 1.69
N TRP A 28 25.20 8.25 2.43
CA TRP A 28 25.18 8.25 3.88
C TRP A 28 24.18 7.16 4.32
N PRO A 29 24.50 6.30 5.30
CA PRO A 29 25.69 6.31 6.17
C PRO A 29 26.97 5.90 5.43
N PRO A 30 28.19 6.28 5.90
CA PRO A 30 29.43 5.84 5.27
C PRO A 30 29.46 4.29 5.21
N SER A 31 29.67 3.75 4.02
CA SER A 31 29.44 2.34 3.75
C SER A 31 30.41 1.43 4.52
N PRO A 32 30.01 0.20 4.92
CA PRO A 32 30.93 -0.78 5.50
C PRO A 32 32.10 -1.12 4.56
N ALA A 33 31.90 -1.06 3.24
CA ALA A 33 33.00 -1.19 2.27
C ALA A 33 34.02 -0.03 2.41
N ARG A 34 33.56 1.20 2.66
CA ARG A 34 34.46 2.34 2.90
C ARG A 34 35.26 2.18 4.18
N LEU A 35 34.63 1.68 5.25
CA LEU A 35 35.35 1.31 6.47
C LEU A 35 36.37 0.20 6.20
N PHE A 36 35.98 -0.86 5.49
CA PHE A 36 36.87 -1.97 5.14
C PHE A 36 38.11 -1.49 4.38
N GLN A 37 37.92 -0.61 3.39
CA GLN A 37 39.03 0.04 2.68
C GLN A 37 39.93 0.84 3.61
N GLY A 38 39.36 1.58 4.56
CA GLY A 38 40.11 2.33 5.57
C GLY A 38 40.93 1.43 6.50
N LEU A 39 40.36 0.29 6.92
CA LEU A 39 41.05 -0.72 7.72
C LEU A 39 42.20 -1.36 6.94
N VAL A 40 41.98 -1.75 5.68
CA VAL A 40 43.01 -2.29 4.79
C VAL A 40 44.15 -1.28 4.59
N ALA A 41 43.81 -0.02 4.33
CA ALA A 41 44.80 1.05 4.15
C ALA A 41 45.61 1.31 5.44
N GLY A 42 44.95 1.31 6.60
CA GLY A 42 45.59 1.42 7.90
C GLY A 42 46.51 0.25 8.23
N ALA A 43 46.11 -0.99 7.88
CA ALA A 43 46.91 -2.19 8.10
C ALA A 43 48.14 -2.28 7.19
N ALA A 44 48.09 -1.67 6.00
CA ALA A 44 49.14 -1.76 4.98
C ALA A 44 50.35 -0.82 5.20
N ARG A 45 50.66 -0.44 6.45
CA ARG A 45 51.80 0.45 6.76
C ARG A 45 53.11 -0.16 6.25
N GLY A 46 53.76 0.49 5.29
CA GLY A 46 54.98 0.00 4.64
C GLY A 46 54.74 -0.82 3.36
N GLY A 47 53.52 -0.85 2.82
CA GLY A 47 53.22 -1.44 1.51
C GLY A 47 52.89 -2.93 1.53
N SER A 48 52.78 -3.55 2.71
CA SER A 48 52.33 -4.92 2.93
C SER A 48 51.42 -5.02 4.16
N ILE A 49 50.55 -6.02 4.20
CA ILE A 49 49.64 -6.29 5.33
C ILE A 49 50.16 -7.52 6.06
N ALA A 50 50.31 -7.46 7.38
CA ALA A 50 50.77 -8.61 8.17
C ALA A 50 49.79 -9.80 8.06
N VAL A 51 50.29 -11.03 8.15
CA VAL A 51 49.47 -12.25 7.96
C VAL A 51 48.26 -12.28 8.90
N ASN A 52 48.44 -11.92 10.18
CA ASN A 52 47.35 -11.88 11.14
C ASN A 52 46.30 -10.82 10.80
N ASP A 53 46.71 -9.66 10.26
CA ASP A 53 45.76 -8.64 9.78
C ASP A 53 45.01 -9.12 8.53
N GLN A 54 45.69 -9.83 7.61
CA GLN A 54 45.03 -10.41 6.44
C GLN A 54 43.98 -11.46 6.84
N GLN A 55 44.30 -12.33 7.81
CA GLN A 55 43.35 -13.32 8.32
C GLN A 55 42.14 -12.65 8.99
N ALA A 56 42.37 -11.61 9.80
CA ALA A 56 41.30 -10.89 10.48
C ALA A 56 40.41 -10.10 9.50
N LEU A 57 41.02 -9.50 8.47
CA LEU A 57 40.30 -8.81 7.39
C LEU A 57 39.50 -9.79 6.52
N ALA A 58 40.07 -10.96 6.18
CA ALA A 58 39.36 -12.02 5.46
C ALA A 58 38.17 -12.54 6.28
N TRP A 59 38.35 -12.75 7.58
CA TRP A 59 37.25 -13.14 8.48
C TRP A 59 36.10 -12.12 8.50
N LEU A 60 36.41 -10.82 8.46
CA LEU A 60 35.39 -9.76 8.39
C LEU A 60 34.52 -9.84 7.11
N GLU A 61 35.03 -10.41 6.03
CA GLU A 61 34.29 -10.61 4.78
C GLU A 61 33.17 -11.64 4.89
N ASP A 62 33.37 -12.62 5.77
CA ASP A 62 32.43 -13.72 6.01
C ASP A 62 31.30 -13.31 6.95
N LEU A 63 31.42 -12.19 7.66
CA LEU A 63 30.40 -11.70 8.57
C LEU A 63 29.19 -11.11 7.82
N PRO A 64 27.98 -11.19 8.42
CA PRO A 64 26.81 -10.49 7.90
C PRO A 64 27.05 -8.98 7.87
N ALA A 65 26.22 -8.27 7.10
CA ALA A 65 26.32 -6.81 7.03
C ALA A 65 26.08 -6.19 8.43
N PRO A 66 26.90 -5.21 8.87
CA PRO A 66 26.81 -4.68 10.22
C PRO A 66 25.57 -3.82 10.42
N ARG A 67 25.21 -3.58 11.68
CA ARG A 67 24.40 -2.41 12.04
C ARG A 67 25.29 -1.18 12.09
N ILE A 68 24.79 -0.03 11.63
CA ILE A 68 25.56 1.22 11.59
C ILE A 68 24.83 2.26 12.43
N ALA A 69 25.49 2.86 13.41
CA ALA A 69 24.96 4.02 14.12
C ALA A 69 25.68 5.27 13.62
N THR A 70 24.92 6.27 13.14
CA THR A 70 25.48 7.53 12.65
C THR A 70 24.91 8.72 13.40
N PRO A 71 25.72 9.75 13.71
CA PRO A 71 25.21 10.94 14.37
C PRO A 71 24.13 11.61 13.53
N ALA A 72 23.25 12.37 14.18
CA ALA A 72 22.28 13.21 13.49
C ALA A 72 23.03 14.12 12.49
N SER A 73 22.63 14.04 11.22
CA SER A 73 23.36 14.68 10.13
C SER A 73 22.45 15.55 9.28
N ARG A 74 23.04 16.56 8.64
CA ARG A 74 22.37 17.34 7.60
C ARG A 74 23.27 17.54 6.42
N LEU A 75 22.67 17.75 5.26
CA LEU A 75 23.41 18.18 4.08
C LEU A 75 23.89 19.62 4.26
N GLY A 76 25.17 19.85 3.99
CA GLY A 76 25.77 21.17 3.90
C GLY A 76 25.42 21.89 2.59
N GLY A 77 26.00 23.08 2.43
CA GLY A 77 25.95 23.81 1.16
C GLY A 77 26.79 23.09 0.09
N THR A 78 26.38 23.23 -1.17
CA THR A 78 27.14 22.70 -2.30
C THR A 78 28.28 23.66 -2.64
N LEU A 79 29.51 23.14 -2.69
CA LEU A 79 30.70 23.83 -3.19
C LEU A 79 31.05 23.30 -4.58
N SER A 80 31.15 24.19 -5.55
CA SER A 80 31.59 23.85 -6.91
C SER A 80 33.02 24.31 -7.14
N THR A 81 33.90 23.37 -7.47
CA THR A 81 35.30 23.63 -7.82
C THR A 81 35.57 23.21 -9.25
N PHE A 82 36.31 24.01 -10.01
CA PHE A 82 36.69 23.69 -11.38
C PHE A 82 38.11 23.09 -11.39
N VAL A 83 38.21 21.79 -11.67
CA VAL A 83 39.50 21.09 -11.70
C VAL A 83 39.83 20.63 -13.12
N PRO A 84 41.10 20.65 -13.54
CA PRO A 84 41.50 20.06 -14.82
C PRO A 84 41.05 18.60 -14.91
N ASN A 85 40.44 18.22 -16.03
CA ASN A 85 40.29 16.83 -16.38
C ASN A 85 41.68 16.27 -16.76
N ASN A 86 41.97 15.00 -16.47
CA ASN A 86 43.26 14.38 -16.82
C ASN A 86 43.31 14.06 -18.32
N ASP A 87 43.23 15.10 -19.15
CA ASP A 87 43.06 15.03 -20.60
C ASP A 87 43.82 16.18 -21.28
N LEU A 88 45.07 16.38 -20.86
CA LEU A 88 45.92 17.44 -21.40
C LEU A 88 46.24 17.20 -22.88
N ASP A 89 46.25 15.93 -23.30
CA ASP A 89 46.46 15.52 -24.69
C ASP A 89 45.36 16.05 -25.62
N ALA A 90 44.10 16.13 -25.15
CA ALA A 90 42.99 16.72 -25.89
C ALA A 90 43.17 18.23 -26.17
N VAL A 91 44.11 18.89 -25.50
CA VAL A 91 44.49 20.30 -25.74
C VAL A 91 45.95 20.46 -26.14
N GLY A 92 46.53 19.42 -26.76
CA GLY A 92 47.86 19.46 -27.35
C GLY A 92 49.01 19.33 -26.35
N GLY A 93 48.76 18.88 -25.12
CA GLY A 93 49.79 18.60 -24.12
C GLY A 93 50.39 19.86 -23.45
N ASP A 94 49.97 21.06 -23.85
CA ASP A 94 50.51 22.33 -23.35
C ASP A 94 49.88 22.72 -21.99
N PRO A 95 50.67 22.81 -20.90
CA PRO A 95 50.20 23.26 -19.59
C PRO A 95 49.54 24.65 -19.60
N GLY A 96 49.86 25.52 -20.56
CA GLY A 96 49.20 26.81 -20.75
C GLY A 96 47.70 26.69 -21.11
N ASN A 97 47.28 25.56 -21.68
CA ASN A 97 45.90 25.31 -22.10
C ASN A 97 45.03 24.60 -21.05
N VAL A 98 45.53 24.37 -19.83
CA VAL A 98 44.82 23.67 -18.74
C VAL A 98 43.47 24.30 -18.40
N ALA A 99 43.28 25.61 -18.64
CA ALA A 99 42.01 26.28 -18.43
C ALA A 99 40.86 25.71 -19.30
N LYS A 100 41.17 25.21 -20.51
CA LYS A 100 40.19 24.69 -21.49
C LYS A 100 39.60 23.33 -21.10
N ILE A 101 40.28 22.60 -20.21
CA ILE A 101 39.89 21.25 -19.75
C ILE A 101 39.37 21.24 -18.31
N ARG A 102 39.05 22.41 -17.74
CA ARG A 102 38.49 22.48 -16.39
C ARG A 102 37.04 22.01 -16.39
N VAL A 103 36.75 20.99 -15.59
CA VAL A 103 35.39 20.48 -15.38
C VAL A 103 34.94 20.84 -13.97
N GLY A 104 33.71 21.35 -13.87
CA GLY A 104 33.07 21.63 -12.60
C GLY A 104 32.81 20.35 -11.83
N LYS A 105 33.33 20.25 -10.61
CA LYS A 105 33.02 19.20 -9.64
C LYS A 105 32.30 19.83 -8.46
N ALA A 106 31.07 19.38 -8.22
CA ALA A 106 30.26 19.79 -7.08
C ALA A 106 30.46 18.81 -5.91
N TRP A 107 30.64 19.36 -4.72
CA TRP A 107 30.86 18.63 -3.48
C TRP A 107 29.85 19.13 -2.46
N ARG A 108 29.20 18.20 -1.77
CA ARG A 108 28.22 18.54 -0.73
C ARG A 108 28.54 17.72 0.51
N PRO A 109 29.10 18.34 1.57
CA PRO A 109 29.43 17.59 2.78
C PRO A 109 28.18 17.24 3.58
N ARG A 110 28.24 16.13 4.29
CA ARG A 110 27.38 15.86 5.46
C ARG A 110 27.99 16.55 6.67
N LEU A 111 27.17 17.28 7.42
CA LEU A 111 27.54 17.98 8.65
C LEU A 111 26.90 17.29 9.84
N PHE A 112 27.69 17.01 10.88
CA PHE A 112 27.25 16.34 12.11
C PHE A 112 28.16 16.75 13.30
N ASP A 113 27.77 16.36 14.52
CA ASP A 113 28.57 16.59 15.73
C ASP A 113 29.81 15.66 15.75
N PRO A 114 31.05 16.20 15.66
CA PRO A 114 32.26 15.38 15.64
C PRO A 114 32.56 14.68 16.96
N SER A 115 31.89 15.03 18.06
CA SER A 115 32.03 14.34 19.34
C SER A 115 31.32 12.99 19.39
N ILE A 116 30.39 12.74 18.47
CA ILE A 116 29.60 11.51 18.39
C ILE A 116 30.21 10.59 17.30
N PRO A 117 30.83 9.46 17.68
CA PRO A 117 31.46 8.55 16.71
C PRO A 117 30.42 7.79 15.88
N ILE A 118 30.76 7.43 14.65
CA ILE A 118 30.01 6.48 13.83
C ILE A 118 30.35 5.07 14.33
N LEU A 119 29.34 4.25 14.62
CA LEU A 119 29.54 2.88 15.10
C LEU A 119 29.21 1.88 14.00
N TYR A 120 30.04 0.85 13.85
CA TYR A 120 29.77 -0.34 13.05
C TYR A 120 29.77 -1.55 13.98
N VAL A 121 28.68 -2.32 13.97
CA VAL A 121 28.46 -3.42 14.91
C VAL A 121 28.18 -4.71 14.15
N TRP A 122 29.06 -5.69 14.31
CA TRP A 122 28.89 -7.05 13.79
C TRP A 122 28.65 -8.01 14.94
N GLU A 123 27.66 -8.90 14.78
CA GLU A 123 27.47 -10.02 15.69
C GLU A 123 28.27 -11.23 15.19
N PHE A 124 28.89 -11.94 16.13
CA PHE A 124 29.67 -13.14 15.84
C PHE A 124 29.62 -14.13 17.00
N GLU A 125 29.79 -15.42 16.69
CA GLU A 125 29.72 -16.50 17.68
C GLU A 125 31.10 -17.08 18.03
N THR A 126 32.00 -17.10 17.06
CA THR A 126 33.32 -17.75 17.13
C THR A 126 34.40 -16.81 16.60
N GLN A 127 35.68 -17.18 16.75
CA GLN A 127 36.83 -16.41 16.23
C GLN A 127 37.09 -15.06 16.94
N GLU A 128 36.93 -15.02 18.27
CA GLU A 128 37.24 -13.84 19.08
C GLU A 128 38.67 -13.31 18.91
N ALA A 129 39.65 -14.18 18.62
CA ALA A 129 41.00 -13.77 18.30
C ALA A 129 41.06 -12.84 17.05
N GLN A 130 40.26 -13.14 16.02
CA GLN A 130 40.17 -12.31 14.82
C GLN A 130 39.45 -10.98 15.12
N ALA A 131 38.40 -11.01 15.95
CA ALA A 131 37.73 -9.80 16.42
C ALA A 131 38.69 -8.87 17.18
N ARG A 132 39.46 -9.42 18.13
CA ARG A 132 40.48 -8.67 18.88
C ARG A 132 41.56 -8.11 17.96
N ARG A 133 42.00 -8.89 16.96
CA ARG A 133 42.96 -8.40 15.97
C ARG A 133 42.39 -7.23 15.17
N LEU A 134 41.14 -7.28 14.72
CA LEU A 134 40.50 -6.15 14.06
C LEU A 134 40.40 -4.92 14.95
N CYS A 135 40.23 -5.08 16.27
CA CYS A 135 40.29 -3.94 17.20
C CYS A 135 41.65 -3.25 17.16
N GLU A 136 42.74 -4.02 17.13
CA GLU A 136 44.11 -3.48 16.95
C GLU A 136 44.26 -2.81 15.58
N THR A 137 43.79 -3.45 14.52
CA THR A 137 43.83 -2.90 13.15
C THR A 137 43.06 -1.57 13.04
N ALA A 138 41.92 -1.45 13.71
CA ALA A 138 41.09 -0.23 13.70
C ALA A 138 41.83 1.01 14.21
N THR A 139 42.74 0.85 15.18
CA THR A 139 43.55 1.96 15.71
C THR A 139 44.51 2.57 14.68
N GLN A 140 44.75 1.88 13.56
CA GLN A 140 45.61 2.32 12.46
C GLN A 140 44.86 3.09 11.37
N LEU A 141 43.53 3.17 11.46
CA LEU A 141 42.70 3.93 10.54
C LEU A 141 42.98 5.42 10.70
N TYR A 142 43.28 6.10 9.60
CA TYR A 142 43.57 7.54 9.55
C TYR A 142 42.58 8.33 8.67
N GLN A 143 41.67 7.64 7.96
CA GLN A 143 40.77 8.24 6.97
C GLN A 143 39.51 7.39 6.77
N LEU A 144 38.34 8.02 6.63
CA LEU A 144 37.09 7.38 6.25
C LEU A 144 36.31 8.24 5.24
N GLY A 145 36.48 7.97 3.95
CA GLY A 145 35.83 8.74 2.88
C GLY A 145 36.81 9.19 1.81
N ARG A 146 36.84 10.50 1.52
CA ARG A 146 37.82 11.16 0.63
C ARG A 146 39.06 11.57 1.41
N GLY A 147 40.13 11.98 0.73
CA GLY A 147 41.43 12.33 1.36
C GLY A 147 41.37 13.44 2.41
N VAL A 148 40.28 14.21 2.42
CA VAL A 148 40.00 15.29 3.37
C VAL A 148 39.18 14.82 4.58
N ASP A 149 38.66 13.59 4.56
CA ASP A 149 37.85 13.01 5.64
C ASP A 149 38.76 12.27 6.64
N MET A 150 39.60 13.03 7.34
CA MET A 150 40.50 12.49 8.36
C MET A 150 39.71 11.90 9.52
N ALA A 151 40.06 10.68 9.91
CA ALA A 151 39.33 9.92 10.92
C ALA A 151 40.26 9.05 11.75
N ALA A 152 39.84 8.73 12.97
CA ALA A 152 40.48 7.73 13.82
C ALA A 152 39.42 6.72 14.27
N ALA A 153 39.81 5.48 14.54
CA ALA A 153 38.89 4.46 15.02
C ALA A 153 39.41 3.68 16.24
N THR A 154 38.47 3.18 17.03
CA THR A 154 38.71 2.20 18.09
C THR A 154 37.85 0.96 17.84
N GLY A 155 38.29 -0.19 18.34
CA GLY A 155 37.51 -1.43 18.29
C GLY A 155 37.34 -2.05 19.67
N GLU A 156 36.16 -2.61 19.93
CA GLU A 156 35.81 -3.29 21.17
C GLU A 156 35.09 -4.61 20.86
N VAL A 157 35.33 -5.63 21.69
CA VAL A 157 34.55 -6.86 21.71
C VAL A 157 33.65 -6.84 22.93
N LEU A 158 32.34 -6.83 22.71
CA LEU A 158 31.32 -6.65 23.74
C LEU A 158 30.38 -7.86 23.81
N GLY A 159 29.69 -8.02 24.93
CA GLY A 159 28.49 -8.87 24.99
C GLY A 159 27.35 -8.24 24.20
N ASN A 160 26.43 -9.06 23.65
CA ASN A 160 25.29 -8.54 22.87
C ASN A 160 24.40 -7.58 23.67
N ASP A 161 24.13 -7.85 24.95
CA ASP A 161 23.30 -6.94 25.75
C ASP A 161 23.94 -5.56 25.94
N GLU A 162 25.28 -5.52 26.10
CA GLU A 162 26.01 -4.27 26.20
C GLU A 162 26.02 -3.51 24.85
N SER A 163 26.20 -4.23 23.73
CA SER A 163 26.16 -3.61 22.41
C SER A 163 24.77 -3.05 22.08
N GLU A 164 23.70 -3.77 22.42
CA GLU A 164 22.32 -3.27 22.32
C GLU A 164 22.11 -2.04 23.19
N ALA A 165 22.55 -2.05 24.45
CA ALA A 165 22.40 -0.91 25.35
C ALA A 165 23.07 0.35 24.78
N ARG A 166 24.28 0.22 24.19
CA ARG A 166 24.97 1.33 23.52
C ARG A 166 24.23 1.83 22.29
N LEU A 167 23.69 0.94 21.45
CA LEU A 167 22.87 1.33 20.30
C LEU A 167 21.58 2.03 20.73
N VAL A 168 20.88 1.51 21.74
CA VAL A 168 19.68 2.13 22.30
C VAL A 168 19.97 3.54 22.82
N ALA A 169 21.09 3.73 23.52
CA ALA A 169 21.52 5.03 24.06
C ALA A 169 22.10 5.99 23.00
N TYR A 170 22.38 5.52 21.79
CA TYR A 170 23.06 6.29 20.77
C TYR A 170 22.26 7.52 20.30
N ALA A 171 22.93 8.68 20.23
CA ALA A 171 22.35 9.95 19.79
C ALA A 171 22.44 10.10 18.26
N GLY A 172 21.53 9.43 17.54
CA GLY A 172 21.44 9.52 16.08
C GLY A 172 20.62 8.40 15.43
N SER A 173 20.91 8.14 14.16
CA SER A 173 20.24 7.10 13.36
C SER A 173 20.92 5.74 13.54
N ILE A 174 20.11 4.68 13.68
CA ILE A 174 20.58 3.29 13.55
C ILE A 174 20.09 2.74 12.23
N TRP A 175 21.04 2.33 11.41
CA TRP A 175 20.85 1.69 10.13
C TRP A 175 20.98 0.17 10.29
N ARG A 176 19.98 -0.56 9.81
CA ARG A 176 19.95 -2.02 9.81
C ARG A 176 19.95 -2.53 8.36
N PRO A 177 20.63 -3.67 8.10
CA PRO A 177 20.51 -4.36 6.81
C PRO A 177 19.05 -4.67 6.48
N SER A 178 18.65 -4.46 5.23
CA SER A 178 17.31 -4.70 4.69
C SER A 178 17.39 -5.29 3.28
N SER A 179 16.25 -5.72 2.74
CA SER A 179 16.15 -6.33 1.40
C SER A 179 16.23 -5.32 0.25
N SER A 180 16.13 -4.01 0.51
CA SER A 180 16.07 -2.97 -0.52
C SER A 180 17.12 -1.87 -0.31
N GLY A 181 18.02 -1.68 -1.28
CA GLY A 181 19.02 -0.60 -1.32
C GLY A 181 20.35 -1.03 -1.92
N THR A 182 21.32 -0.11 -1.94
CA THR A 182 22.59 -0.27 -2.70
C THR A 182 23.82 0.19 -1.91
N ILE A 183 23.93 -0.13 -0.62
CA ILE A 183 25.14 0.19 0.16
C ILE A 183 26.15 -0.93 -0.02
N ALA A 184 27.38 -0.58 -0.41
CA ALA A 184 28.47 -1.53 -0.56
C ALA A 184 28.98 -2.04 0.81
N VAL A 185 29.14 -3.36 0.93
CA VAL A 185 29.66 -4.03 2.12
C VAL A 185 30.74 -5.05 1.72
N PRO A 186 31.72 -5.36 2.60
CA PRO A 186 32.68 -6.42 2.32
C PRO A 186 31.96 -7.77 2.14
N GLY A 187 32.49 -8.58 1.24
CA GLY A 187 32.11 -9.97 1.05
C GLY A 187 33.32 -10.78 0.64
N PRO A 188 33.20 -12.11 0.52
CA PRO A 188 34.34 -12.97 0.19
C PRO A 188 35.07 -12.51 -1.08
N GLY A 189 36.35 -12.15 -0.96
CA GLY A 189 37.19 -11.68 -2.05
C GLY A 189 37.31 -10.16 -2.20
N SER A 190 36.69 -9.37 -1.33
CA SER A 190 36.87 -7.90 -1.31
C SER A 190 38.34 -7.50 -1.07
N LEU A 191 39.04 -8.14 -0.14
CA LEU A 191 40.44 -7.96 0.23
C LEU A 191 41.33 -8.32 -0.96
N THR A 192 41.13 -9.51 -1.53
CA THR A 192 41.85 -9.95 -2.72
C THR A 192 41.69 -8.94 -3.86
N SER A 193 40.48 -8.43 -4.09
CA SER A 193 40.24 -7.42 -5.12
C SER A 193 40.97 -6.10 -4.85
N LEU A 194 41.08 -5.69 -3.59
CA LEU A 194 41.82 -4.49 -3.18
C LEU A 194 43.33 -4.68 -3.36
N LEU A 195 43.86 -5.85 -3.00
CA LEU A 195 45.27 -6.20 -3.21
C LEU A 195 45.63 -6.21 -4.70
N VAL A 196 44.81 -6.86 -5.55
CA VAL A 196 44.97 -6.86 -7.01
C VAL A 196 44.93 -5.44 -7.56
N ARG A 197 43.97 -4.62 -7.10
CA ARG A 197 43.86 -3.22 -7.52
C ARG A 197 45.07 -2.39 -7.11
N GLN A 198 45.62 -2.61 -5.91
CA GLN A 198 46.83 -1.93 -5.44
C GLN A 198 48.04 -2.31 -6.28
N GLN A 199 48.23 -3.59 -6.58
CA GLN A 199 49.32 -4.07 -7.42
C GLN A 199 49.21 -3.49 -8.84
N GLY A 200 48.02 -3.54 -9.44
CA GLY A 200 47.76 -2.91 -10.73
C GLY A 200 47.98 -1.39 -10.71
N ARG A 201 47.67 -0.71 -9.59
CA ARG A 201 47.94 0.73 -9.42
C ARG A 201 49.45 1.02 -9.41
N ARG A 202 50.26 0.15 -8.81
CA ARG A 202 51.74 0.28 -8.80
C ARG A 202 52.34 0.06 -10.19
N GLN A 203 51.69 -0.75 -11.03
CA GLN A 203 52.14 -1.11 -12.38
C GLN A 203 51.42 -0.33 -13.49
N ARG A 204 50.60 0.68 -13.13
CA ARG A 204 49.69 1.38 -14.07
C ARG A 204 50.39 2.21 -15.15
N LEU A 205 51.67 2.51 -14.97
CA LEU A 205 52.50 3.24 -15.91
C LEU A 205 53.55 2.28 -16.46
N SER A 206 53.53 2.05 -17.76
CA SER A 206 54.55 1.27 -18.48
C SER A 206 55.08 2.10 -19.64
N SER A 207 56.40 2.11 -19.84
CA SER A 207 57.04 2.79 -20.97
C SER A 207 57.33 1.79 -22.08
N ASN A 208 56.73 1.97 -23.26
CA ASN A 208 57.12 1.29 -24.50
C ASN A 208 57.40 2.37 -25.56
N ASP A 209 58.54 2.26 -26.25
CA ASP A 209 58.91 3.11 -27.39
C ASP A 209 58.83 4.62 -27.13
N GLY A 210 59.23 5.06 -25.93
CA GLY A 210 59.19 6.48 -25.53
C GLY A 210 57.79 7.02 -25.22
N GLN A 211 56.74 6.20 -25.32
CA GLN A 211 55.37 6.55 -24.92
C GLN A 211 55.00 5.90 -23.59
N THR A 212 54.47 6.70 -22.66
CA THR A 212 53.96 6.21 -21.38
C THR A 212 52.53 5.70 -21.54
N ARG A 213 52.34 4.38 -21.49
CA ARG A 213 51.01 3.77 -21.51
C ARG A 213 50.42 3.75 -20.11
N PHE A 214 49.20 4.25 -19.98
CA PHE A 214 48.43 4.24 -18.74
C PHE A 214 47.37 3.14 -18.78
N THR A 215 47.39 2.22 -17.81
CA THR A 215 46.38 1.17 -17.66
C THR A 215 45.59 1.35 -16.37
N GLN A 216 44.27 1.46 -16.50
CA GLN A 216 43.40 1.56 -15.33
C GLN A 216 43.30 0.21 -14.62
N PRO A 217 43.62 0.13 -13.31
CA PRO A 217 43.46 -1.11 -12.56
C PRO A 217 41.97 -1.47 -12.40
N PRO A 218 41.63 -2.78 -12.32
CA PRO A 218 40.25 -3.23 -12.17
C PRO A 218 39.61 -2.63 -10.92
N LYS A 219 38.30 -2.34 -10.99
CA LYS A 219 37.55 -1.83 -9.84
C LYS A 219 37.56 -2.86 -8.71
N ALA A 220 37.63 -2.39 -7.48
CA ALA A 220 37.48 -3.26 -6.31
C ALA A 220 36.08 -3.87 -6.29
N TRP A 221 35.98 -5.08 -5.77
CA TRP A 221 34.74 -5.84 -5.69
C TRP A 221 34.16 -5.79 -4.28
N PHE A 222 32.85 -5.57 -4.21
CA PHE A 222 32.05 -5.55 -2.99
C PHE A 222 30.65 -6.07 -3.32
N ARG A 223 29.96 -6.62 -2.31
CA ARG A 223 28.53 -6.95 -2.41
C ARG A 223 27.68 -5.74 -2.00
N TYR A 224 26.43 -5.71 -2.43
CA TYR A 224 25.49 -4.62 -2.13
C TYR A 224 24.36 -5.10 -1.25
N VAL A 225 24.04 -4.34 -0.20
CA VAL A 225 23.00 -4.65 0.77
C VAL A 225 22.12 -3.42 0.97
N GLY A 226 20.81 -3.65 1.12
CA GLY A 226 19.87 -2.61 1.50
C GLY A 226 20.08 -2.17 2.94
N TYR A 227 19.83 -0.90 3.24
CA TYR A 227 19.85 -0.41 4.61
C TYR A 227 18.66 0.49 4.88
N GLU A 228 18.09 0.33 6.06
CA GLU A 228 16.99 1.15 6.54
C GLU A 228 17.28 1.72 7.92
N ALA A 229 16.87 2.96 8.12
CA ALA A 229 16.87 3.63 9.43
C ALA A 229 15.45 4.18 9.69
N PRO A 230 14.52 3.32 10.17
CA PRO A 230 13.18 3.77 10.48
C PRO A 230 13.21 4.81 11.62
N PRO A 231 12.23 5.73 11.68
CA PRO A 231 12.08 6.59 12.85
C PRO A 231 11.86 5.75 14.11
N ARG A 232 12.24 6.28 15.28
CA ARG A 232 11.93 5.65 16.57
C ARG A 232 10.55 6.07 17.03
N TRP A 233 9.84 5.17 17.71
CA TRP A 233 8.48 5.37 18.17
C TRP A 233 8.45 5.18 19.68
N LEU A 234 8.00 6.20 20.40
CA LEU A 234 7.84 6.15 21.85
C LEU A 234 6.34 6.10 22.14
N HIS A 235 5.90 5.07 22.86
CA HIS A 235 4.48 4.81 23.08
C HIS A 235 4.11 5.06 24.54
N PHE A 236 3.01 5.80 24.73
CA PHE A 236 2.49 6.14 26.04
C PHE A 236 1.00 5.85 26.12
N GLU A 237 0.56 5.33 27.26
CA GLU A 237 -0.85 5.28 27.65
C GLU A 237 -1.20 6.46 28.55
N VAL A 238 -2.40 7.00 28.38
CA VAL A 238 -2.95 7.99 29.32
C VAL A 238 -3.68 7.21 30.42
N ARG A 239 -3.07 7.10 31.60
CA ARG A 239 -3.62 6.30 32.71
C ARG A 239 -3.88 7.11 33.95
N ASP A 240 -4.98 6.77 34.62
CA ASP A 240 -5.22 7.13 36.01
C ASP A 240 -5.16 5.83 36.83
N GLU A 241 -4.12 5.71 37.65
CA GLU A 241 -3.74 4.45 38.31
C GLU A 241 -3.72 3.27 37.31
N SER A 242 -4.64 2.31 37.48
CA SER A 242 -4.78 1.12 36.65
C SER A 242 -5.77 1.28 35.49
N ARG A 243 -6.46 2.41 35.33
CA ARG A 243 -7.49 2.62 34.29
C ARG A 243 -7.01 3.58 33.21
N PHE A 244 -7.58 3.46 32.00
CA PHE A 244 -7.40 4.49 30.97
C PHE A 244 -8.11 5.78 31.39
N ALA A 245 -7.48 6.91 31.11
CA ALA A 245 -8.05 8.25 31.29
C ALA A 245 -8.29 8.90 29.91
N PRO A 246 -9.31 8.46 29.16
CA PRO A 246 -9.53 8.83 27.76
C PRO A 246 -9.79 10.33 27.59
N ARG A 247 -9.31 10.90 26.49
CA ARG A 247 -9.60 12.30 26.09
C ARG A 247 -10.59 12.36 24.94
N PRO A 248 -11.54 13.32 24.93
CA PRO A 248 -12.41 13.54 23.79
C PRO A 248 -11.61 13.74 22.50
N LEU A 249 -12.07 13.16 21.39
CA LEU A 249 -11.33 13.22 20.13
C LEU A 249 -11.07 14.67 19.65
N HIS A 250 -12.04 15.56 19.83
CA HIS A 250 -11.93 16.96 19.41
C HIS A 250 -10.91 17.77 20.25
N SER A 251 -10.47 17.28 21.42
CA SER A 251 -9.46 17.93 22.25
C SER A 251 -8.02 17.57 21.85
N ALA A 252 -7.83 16.83 20.73
CA ALA A 252 -6.52 16.35 20.27
C ALA A 252 -5.45 17.45 20.21
N ALA A 253 -5.81 18.64 19.70
CA ALA A 253 -4.88 19.74 19.55
C ALA A 253 -4.41 20.31 20.90
N ALA A 254 -5.36 20.67 21.77
CA ALA A 254 -5.08 21.12 23.13
C ALA A 254 -4.24 20.10 23.89
N PHE A 255 -4.58 18.82 23.77
CA PHE A 255 -3.89 17.72 24.44
C PHE A 255 -2.43 17.62 24.04
N VAL A 256 -2.16 17.55 22.74
CA VAL A 256 -0.80 17.43 22.21
C VAL A 256 0.02 18.67 22.52
N VAL A 257 -0.55 19.86 22.38
CA VAL A 257 0.14 21.12 22.70
C VAL A 257 0.51 21.19 24.18
N GLY A 258 -0.39 20.78 25.08
CA GLY A 258 -0.16 20.73 26.53
C GLY A 258 1.02 19.84 26.90
N ILE A 259 0.98 18.55 26.50
CA ILE A 259 2.06 17.60 26.81
C ILE A 259 3.38 17.98 26.14
N ARG A 260 3.34 18.55 24.92
CA ARG A 260 4.52 19.04 24.22
C ARG A 260 5.20 20.17 24.99
N ASN A 261 4.44 21.16 25.45
CA ASN A 261 5.00 22.31 26.15
C ASN A 261 5.63 21.88 27.49
N GLN A 262 4.99 20.95 28.21
CA GLN A 262 5.56 20.39 29.44
C GLN A 262 6.84 19.58 29.17
N ALA A 263 6.84 18.72 28.15
CA ALA A 263 8.04 17.97 27.75
C ALA A 263 9.18 18.92 27.34
N ALA A 264 8.88 19.94 26.53
CA ALA A 264 9.85 20.95 26.13
C ALA A 264 10.45 21.69 27.34
N ARG A 265 9.62 22.04 28.34
CA ARG A 265 10.09 22.66 29.57
C ARG A 265 11.04 21.75 30.35
N LYS A 266 10.65 20.49 30.58
CA LYS A 266 11.53 19.49 31.22
C LYS A 266 12.87 19.35 30.50
N LEU A 267 12.85 19.30 29.17
CA LEU A 267 14.07 19.22 28.35
C LEU A 267 14.93 20.47 28.44
N GLN A 268 14.33 21.67 28.42
CA GLN A 268 15.06 22.94 28.56
C GLN A 268 15.72 23.07 29.94
N ASP A 269 15.02 22.65 30.99
CA ASP A 269 15.53 22.68 32.37
C ASP A 269 16.67 21.66 32.56
N ALA A 270 16.55 20.44 32.02
CA ALA A 270 17.58 19.40 32.15
C ALA A 270 18.75 19.54 31.16
N LEU A 271 18.52 20.14 29.99
CA LEU A 271 19.53 20.31 28.94
C LEU A 271 19.63 21.78 28.50
N PRO A 272 20.08 22.71 29.36
CA PRO A 272 20.09 24.15 29.06
C PRO A 272 20.82 24.49 27.74
N ARG A 273 21.93 23.80 27.44
CA ARG A 273 22.70 23.96 26.19
C ARG A 273 21.92 23.60 24.92
N LYS A 274 20.93 22.70 25.02
CA LYS A 274 20.06 22.30 23.91
C LYS A 274 18.75 23.09 23.86
N SER A 275 18.54 24.08 24.73
CA SER A 275 17.29 24.86 24.76
C SER A 275 16.89 25.48 23.41
N PRO A 276 17.82 26.06 22.60
CA PRO A 276 17.48 26.56 21.27
C PRO A 276 17.01 25.45 20.32
N GLU A 277 17.58 24.24 20.43
CA GLU A 277 17.16 23.09 19.63
C GLU A 277 15.79 22.56 20.07
N VAL A 278 15.52 22.52 21.38
CA VAL A 278 14.21 22.12 21.91
C VAL A 278 13.11 23.09 21.46
N GLU A 279 13.37 24.40 21.55
CA GLU A 279 12.44 25.45 21.12
C GLU A 279 12.12 25.32 19.62
N ARG A 280 13.16 25.11 18.81
CA ARG A 280 13.05 24.98 17.37
C ARG A 280 12.41 23.67 16.93
N LEU A 281 12.78 22.54 17.52
CA LEU A 281 12.39 21.23 17.00
C LEU A 281 11.16 20.66 17.71
N VAL A 282 11.10 20.73 19.04
CA VAL A 282 9.98 20.19 19.82
C VAL A 282 8.80 21.16 19.75
N VAL A 283 9.00 22.42 20.16
CA VAL A 283 7.92 23.42 20.17
C VAL A 283 7.58 23.89 18.75
N GLY A 284 8.60 24.09 17.92
CA GLY A 284 8.44 24.54 16.53
C GLY A 284 8.53 26.06 16.35
N ARG A 285 9.04 26.82 17.34
CA ARG A 285 9.25 28.26 17.19
C ARG A 285 10.60 28.49 16.52
N ASN A 286 10.65 29.39 15.54
CA ASN A 286 11.85 29.64 14.71
C ASN A 286 12.33 28.43 13.87
N ALA A 287 11.46 27.44 13.66
CA ALA A 287 11.74 26.31 12.77
C ALA A 287 11.59 26.71 11.30
N ASP A 288 12.52 26.30 10.45
CA ASP A 288 12.43 26.50 9.00
C ASP A 288 11.88 25.24 8.27
N ARG A 289 11.93 25.24 6.93
CA ARG A 289 11.50 24.08 6.14
C ARG A 289 12.43 22.86 6.26
N HIS A 290 13.72 23.07 6.48
CA HIS A 290 14.69 21.98 6.67
C HIS A 290 14.47 21.28 8.00
N ASP A 291 13.93 21.99 8.99
CA ASP A 291 13.66 21.44 10.30
C ASP A 291 12.51 20.46 10.32
N LEU A 292 11.56 20.56 9.40
CA LEU A 292 10.37 19.70 9.38
C LEU A 292 10.70 18.20 9.40
N VAL A 293 11.81 17.78 8.79
CA VAL A 293 12.25 16.37 8.77
C VAL A 293 13.01 15.94 10.04
N LEU A 294 13.37 16.88 10.90
CA LEU A 294 14.09 16.66 12.17
C LEU A 294 13.15 16.66 13.39
N ARG A 295 11.92 17.16 13.21
CA ARG A 295 10.98 17.42 14.30
C ARG A 295 10.23 16.17 14.77
N PRO A 296 10.26 15.85 16.07
CA PRO A 296 9.37 14.84 16.64
C PRO A 296 7.90 15.14 16.34
N ARG A 297 7.14 14.11 15.94
CA ARG A 297 5.68 14.20 15.75
C ARG A 297 4.99 13.54 16.93
N ILE A 298 4.10 14.28 17.58
CA ILE A 298 3.32 13.79 18.71
C ILE A 298 1.93 13.46 18.18
N LEU A 299 1.65 12.17 18.06
CA LEU A 299 0.43 11.62 17.47
C LEU A 299 -0.51 11.18 18.60
N PRO A 300 -1.68 11.82 18.75
CA PRO A 300 -2.72 11.32 19.63
C PRO A 300 -3.33 10.10 18.96
N ILE A 301 -3.26 8.94 19.60
CA ILE A 301 -3.72 7.67 19.02
C ILE A 301 -5.12 7.36 19.60
N PRO A 302 -6.20 7.70 18.86
CA PRO A 302 -7.55 7.30 19.22
C PRO A 302 -7.78 5.81 18.98
N SER A 303 -8.78 5.26 19.64
CA SER A 303 -9.20 3.89 19.38
C SER A 303 -9.96 3.80 18.06
N ILE A 304 -9.48 2.93 17.16
CA ILE A 304 -10.09 2.65 15.86
C ILE A 304 -10.37 1.15 15.71
N GLY A 305 -11.26 0.76 14.80
CA GLY A 305 -11.65 -0.64 14.59
C GLY A 305 -13.07 -0.77 14.03
N THR A 306 -14.02 -1.17 14.87
CA THR A 306 -15.42 -1.35 14.45
C THR A 306 -16.18 -0.02 14.46
N GLN A 307 -17.32 0.03 13.75
CA GLN A 307 -18.22 1.19 13.74
C GLN A 307 -18.79 1.60 15.11
N HIS A 308 -18.67 0.73 16.13
CA HIS A 308 -19.12 0.98 17.50
C HIS A 308 -18.00 1.47 18.43
N THR A 309 -16.76 1.54 17.93
CA THR A 309 -15.60 1.97 18.72
C THR A 309 -15.77 3.43 19.15
N ASP A 310 -15.51 3.70 20.43
CA ASP A 310 -15.38 5.06 20.94
C ASP A 310 -14.00 5.64 20.57
N PRO A 311 -13.93 6.67 19.71
CA PRO A 311 -12.67 7.17 19.18
C PRO A 311 -11.95 8.14 20.14
N SER A 312 -12.25 8.10 21.44
CA SER A 312 -11.46 8.85 22.42
C SER A 312 -9.98 8.45 22.42
N ILE A 313 -9.13 9.43 22.74
CA ILE A 313 -7.68 9.31 22.73
C ILE A 313 -7.24 8.67 24.04
N ARG A 314 -6.62 7.49 23.96
CA ARG A 314 -6.14 6.72 25.12
C ARG A 314 -4.62 6.58 25.15
N ARG A 315 -3.98 6.88 24.03
CA ARG A 315 -2.56 6.64 23.78
C ARG A 315 -1.96 7.84 23.07
N VAL A 316 -0.67 8.02 23.26
CA VAL A 316 0.16 8.99 22.54
C VAL A 316 1.36 8.26 21.98
N THR A 317 1.68 8.55 20.73
CA THR A 317 2.89 8.05 20.09
C THR A 317 3.75 9.23 19.70
N VAL A 318 4.99 9.27 20.17
CA VAL A 318 5.99 10.26 19.76
C VAL A 318 6.89 9.60 18.73
N GLU A 319 6.70 9.98 17.48
CA GLU A 319 7.60 9.58 16.39
C GLU A 319 8.81 10.51 16.38
N VAL A 320 9.99 9.94 16.56
CA VAL A 320 11.28 10.64 16.56
C VAL A 320 11.95 10.38 15.22
N PRO A 321 12.08 11.39 14.34
CA PRO A 321 12.76 11.24 13.07
C PRO A 321 14.21 10.79 13.26
N ARG A 322 14.72 10.02 12.30
CA ARG A 322 16.07 9.45 12.35
C ARG A 322 17.19 10.49 12.53
N GLU A 323 17.03 11.67 11.93
CA GLU A 323 18.00 12.77 12.01
C GLU A 323 17.72 13.74 13.17
N CYS A 324 16.82 13.40 14.11
CA CYS A 324 16.52 14.25 15.25
C CYS A 324 17.77 14.36 16.16
N PRO A 325 18.28 15.56 16.46
CA PRO A 325 19.46 15.76 17.32
C PRO A 325 19.16 15.61 18.82
N ILE A 326 17.88 15.55 19.20
CA ILE A 326 17.45 15.26 20.57
C ILE A 326 17.30 13.74 20.69
N SER A 327 17.96 13.14 21.69
CA SER A 327 17.96 11.69 21.81
C SER A 327 16.55 11.17 22.12
N SER A 328 16.22 9.98 21.59
CA SER A 328 14.95 9.32 21.90
C SER A 328 14.76 9.05 23.40
N ARG A 329 15.86 8.82 24.14
CA ARG A 329 15.84 8.61 25.60
C ARG A 329 15.47 9.89 26.35
N ASP A 330 16.01 11.03 25.93
CA ASP A 330 15.66 12.34 26.53
C ASP A 330 14.19 12.67 26.26
N LEU A 331 13.72 12.40 25.03
CA LEU A 331 12.31 12.56 24.69
C LEU A 331 11.42 11.63 25.51
N GLU A 332 11.78 10.35 25.65
CA GLU A 332 11.02 9.40 26.47
C GLU A 332 10.93 9.85 27.93
N TRP A 333 12.06 10.21 28.53
CA TRP A 333 12.12 10.76 29.89
C TRP A 333 11.28 12.05 30.03
N ALA A 334 11.30 12.91 29.02
CA ALA A 334 10.55 14.17 29.04
C ALA A 334 9.03 13.92 29.04
N PHE A 335 8.55 12.98 28.22
CA PHE A 335 7.13 12.64 28.12
C PHE A 335 6.63 11.73 29.26
N ALA A 336 7.49 10.87 29.80
CA ALA A 336 7.13 9.95 30.87
C ALA A 336 6.68 10.72 32.14
N GLY A 337 5.55 10.28 32.69
CA GLY A 337 4.97 10.81 33.93
C GLY A 337 4.26 12.16 33.80
N LEU A 338 4.15 12.74 32.60
CA LEU A 338 3.46 14.02 32.41
C LEU A 338 1.97 13.90 32.72
N ALA A 339 1.46 14.81 33.56
CA ALA A 339 0.03 15.03 33.76
C ALA A 339 -0.47 16.02 32.69
N PRO A 340 -1.35 15.62 31.76
CA PRO A 340 -1.79 16.51 30.68
C PRO A 340 -2.47 17.76 31.24
N MET A 341 -2.25 18.90 30.59
CA MET A 341 -2.79 20.19 31.01
C MET A 341 -3.31 20.94 29.79
N ASP A 342 -4.46 21.59 29.93
CA ASP A 342 -4.98 22.49 28.91
C ASP A 342 -4.07 23.73 28.80
N PRO A 343 -3.49 24.00 27.62
CA PRO A 343 -2.56 25.12 27.45
C PRO A 343 -3.22 26.50 27.51
N ALA A 344 -4.55 26.59 27.34
CA ALA A 344 -5.29 27.85 27.38
C ALA A 344 -5.79 28.18 28.79
N THR A 345 -6.26 27.19 29.55
CA THR A 345 -6.82 27.41 30.90
C THR A 345 -5.84 27.10 32.02
N GLY A 346 -4.79 26.31 31.76
CA GLY A 346 -3.89 25.80 32.81
C GLY A 346 -4.51 24.67 33.65
N GLU A 347 -5.72 24.22 33.32
CA GLU A 347 -6.39 23.13 34.02
C GLU A 347 -5.68 21.81 33.79
N THR A 348 -5.37 21.09 34.87
CA THR A 348 -4.77 19.76 34.78
C THR A 348 -5.85 18.73 34.52
N TRP A 349 -5.67 17.92 33.48
CA TRP A 349 -6.55 16.81 33.16
C TRP A 349 -6.15 15.55 33.92
N SER A 350 -7.12 14.68 34.17
CA SER A 350 -6.87 13.42 34.88
C SER A 350 -5.91 12.48 34.14
N GLY A 351 -5.15 11.72 34.91
CA GLY A 351 -4.19 10.74 34.43
C GLY A 351 -2.82 11.31 34.05
N LYS A 352 -1.91 10.40 33.72
CA LYS A 352 -0.51 10.66 33.40
C LYS A 352 -0.05 9.79 32.23
N LEU A 353 0.95 10.24 31.50
CA LEU A 353 1.59 9.45 30.45
C LEU A 353 2.47 8.36 31.05
N VAL A 354 2.17 7.10 30.75
CA VAL A 354 2.93 5.93 31.19
C VAL A 354 3.51 5.24 29.96
N SER A 355 4.84 5.05 29.91
CA SER A 355 5.50 4.31 28.83
C SER A 355 4.91 2.90 28.71
N THR A 356 4.70 2.44 27.49
CA THR A 356 4.16 1.10 27.21
C THR A 356 4.88 0.45 26.03
N GLY A 357 4.98 -0.87 26.05
CA GLY A 357 5.37 -1.68 24.89
C GLY A 357 4.18 -2.13 24.02
N ASP A 358 2.94 -1.76 24.39
CA ASP A 358 1.74 -2.08 23.60
C ASP A 358 1.68 -1.21 22.32
N GLU A 359 2.14 -1.77 21.21
CA GLU A 359 2.08 -1.14 19.89
C GLU A 359 0.76 -1.43 19.15
N THR A 360 -0.11 -2.30 19.67
CA THR A 360 -1.22 -2.90 18.89
C THR A 360 -2.16 -1.89 18.24
N MET A 361 -2.46 -0.78 18.93
CA MET A 361 -3.30 0.28 18.39
C MET A 361 -2.53 1.20 17.43
N ALA A 362 -1.27 1.52 17.75
CA ALA A 362 -0.41 2.30 16.87
C ALA A 362 -0.19 1.57 15.53
N ASP A 363 -0.02 0.25 15.57
CA ASP A 363 0.12 -0.63 14.41
C ASP A 363 -1.02 -0.54 13.43
N ARG A 364 -2.24 -0.37 13.94
CA ARG A 364 -3.42 -0.20 13.08
C ARG A 364 -3.27 1.03 12.20
N PHE A 365 -2.64 2.11 12.68
CA PHE A 365 -2.35 3.30 11.88
C PHE A 365 -1.16 3.09 10.92
N ARG A 366 -0.26 2.14 11.19
CA ARG A 366 0.91 1.82 10.34
C ARG A 366 0.58 0.94 9.14
N ARG A 367 -0.55 0.22 9.18
CA ARG A 367 -0.94 -0.74 8.14
C ARG A 367 -0.90 -0.10 6.74
N PRO A 368 -0.28 -0.77 5.75
CA PRO A 368 -0.41 -0.38 4.36
C PRO A 368 -1.88 -0.34 3.95
N SER A 369 -2.29 0.71 3.26
CA SER A 369 -3.62 0.78 2.64
C SER A 369 -3.60 1.64 1.39
N ARG A 370 -4.58 1.44 0.53
CA ARG A 370 -4.89 2.34 -0.58
C ARG A 370 -5.84 3.45 -0.16
N LEU A 371 -6.62 3.28 0.91
CA LEU A 371 -7.62 4.25 1.34
C LEU A 371 -7.31 4.74 2.76
N PHE A 372 -7.33 6.05 2.94
CA PHE A 372 -7.11 6.70 4.23
C PHE A 372 -8.24 7.67 4.54
N ARG A 373 -8.69 7.69 5.79
CA ARG A 373 -9.69 8.64 6.30
C ARG A 373 -9.14 9.40 7.50
N SER A 374 -9.29 10.71 7.53
CA SER A 374 -8.89 11.51 8.68
C SER A 374 -9.71 11.11 9.92
N VAL A 375 -9.04 10.80 11.03
CA VAL A 375 -9.66 10.58 12.35
C VAL A 375 -9.71 11.90 13.12
N THR A 376 -8.59 12.61 13.17
CA THR A 376 -8.55 14.00 13.61
C THR A 376 -8.63 14.92 12.40
N ALA A 377 -9.35 16.05 12.50
CA ALA A 377 -9.49 16.97 11.38
C ALA A 377 -8.14 17.47 10.84
N VAL A 378 -8.07 17.69 9.53
CA VAL A 378 -6.90 18.22 8.82
C VAL A 378 -7.00 19.74 8.75
N ALA A 379 -5.98 20.44 9.28
CA ALA A 379 -5.87 21.89 9.15
C ALA A 379 -5.26 22.27 7.78
N LEU A 380 -6.06 22.91 6.93
CA LEU A 380 -5.70 23.34 5.58
C LEU A 380 -5.73 24.87 5.51
N SER A 381 -4.67 25.54 6.01
CA SER A 381 -4.66 27.00 6.22
C SER A 381 -4.70 27.83 4.92
N ARG A 382 -4.52 27.20 3.76
CA ARG A 382 -4.65 27.83 2.43
C ARG A 382 -6.09 27.92 1.91
N ALA A 383 -7.07 27.38 2.62
CA ALA A 383 -8.49 27.53 2.32
C ALA A 383 -9.12 28.68 3.13
N ARG A 384 -8.75 29.94 2.84
CA ARG A 384 -9.46 31.10 3.42
C ARG A 384 -10.84 31.22 2.80
N ARG A 385 -11.88 31.37 3.62
CA ARG A 385 -13.27 31.64 3.18
C ARG A 385 -13.72 33.04 3.64
N ARG A 386 -14.58 33.68 2.82
CA ARG A 386 -15.46 34.81 3.18
C ARG A 386 -16.85 34.27 3.58
N PRO A 387 -17.61 34.91 4.50
CA PRO A 387 -18.84 34.30 5.05
C PRO A 387 -19.94 34.10 3.99
N ALA A 388 -20.75 33.05 4.20
CA ALA A 388 -22.04 32.68 3.57
C ALA A 388 -22.16 32.85 2.04
N GLY A 389 -22.26 31.73 1.32
CA GLY A 389 -22.57 31.69 -0.11
C GLY A 389 -23.29 30.40 -0.46
N ASP A 390 -24.03 30.46 -1.57
CA ASP A 390 -24.83 29.40 -2.19
C ASP A 390 -24.08 28.06 -2.44
N ALA A 391 -24.74 27.11 -3.09
CA ALA A 391 -24.15 25.81 -3.46
C ALA A 391 -22.88 25.93 -4.32
N HIS A 392 -22.73 27.01 -5.09
CA HIS A 392 -21.54 27.25 -5.92
C HIS A 392 -20.32 27.60 -5.04
N GLN A 393 -20.49 28.47 -4.05
CA GLN A 393 -19.40 28.85 -3.15
C GLN A 393 -18.87 27.66 -2.33
N ARG A 394 -19.76 26.75 -1.91
CA ARG A 394 -19.39 25.51 -1.22
C ARG A 394 -18.50 24.62 -2.09
N ARG A 395 -18.84 24.45 -3.38
CA ARG A 395 -18.05 23.67 -4.33
C ARG A 395 -16.65 24.25 -4.53
N GLU A 396 -16.53 25.57 -4.61
CA GLU A 396 -15.21 26.22 -4.71
C GLU A 396 -14.36 26.01 -3.45
N ASP A 397 -14.96 26.07 -2.26
CA ASP A 397 -14.25 25.81 -1.00
C ASP A 397 -13.74 24.37 -0.92
N GLU A 398 -14.56 23.40 -1.34
CA GLU A 398 -14.19 21.99 -1.42
C GLU A 398 -13.08 21.76 -2.46
N ALA A 399 -13.13 22.43 -3.61
CA ALA A 399 -12.06 22.38 -4.61
C ALA A 399 -10.73 22.97 -4.10
N ARG A 400 -10.77 24.11 -3.40
CA ARG A 400 -9.58 24.72 -2.75
C ARG A 400 -9.00 23.81 -1.67
N ALA A 401 -9.85 23.21 -0.84
CA ALA A 401 -9.43 22.26 0.18
C ALA A 401 -8.79 21.02 -0.46
N THR A 402 -9.36 20.49 -1.53
CA THR A 402 -8.80 19.35 -2.29
C THR A 402 -7.40 19.67 -2.84
N ALA A 403 -7.20 20.86 -3.42
CA ALA A 403 -5.88 21.30 -3.86
C ALA A 403 -4.88 21.44 -2.70
N ALA A 404 -5.34 21.92 -1.54
CA ALA A 404 -4.52 22.02 -0.33
C ALA A 404 -4.12 20.66 0.23
N VAL A 405 -4.95 19.61 0.10
CA VAL A 405 -4.61 18.23 0.47
C VAL A 405 -3.42 17.72 -0.34
N VAL A 406 -3.36 17.99 -1.65
CA VAL A 406 -2.24 17.59 -2.50
C VAL A 406 -0.92 18.23 -2.02
N GLN A 407 -0.95 19.51 -1.64
CA GLN A 407 0.22 20.16 -1.06
C GLN A 407 0.57 19.55 0.31
N ALA A 408 -0.44 19.29 1.15
CA ALA A 408 -0.25 18.69 2.47
C ALA A 408 0.39 17.29 2.41
N LEU A 409 0.05 16.49 1.40
CA LEU A 409 0.66 15.19 1.12
C LEU A 409 2.15 15.33 0.77
N ARG A 410 2.50 16.28 -0.11
CA ARG A 410 3.90 16.57 -0.47
C ARG A 410 4.70 17.00 0.75
N ASP A 411 4.13 17.88 1.57
CA ASP A 411 4.78 18.36 2.78
C ASP A 411 4.95 17.25 3.85
N ALA A 412 4.09 16.22 3.81
CA ALA A 412 4.21 15.02 4.63
C ALA A 412 5.17 13.97 4.04
N GLY A 413 5.79 14.24 2.89
CA GLY A 413 6.72 13.32 2.22
C GLY A 413 6.06 12.23 1.38
N VAL A 414 4.73 12.24 1.23
CA VAL A 414 3.99 11.28 0.40
C VAL A 414 4.13 11.67 -1.07
N ARG A 415 4.89 10.86 -1.83
CA ARG A 415 5.15 11.09 -3.26
C ARG A 415 4.13 10.42 -4.18
N THR A 416 3.41 9.41 -3.69
CA THR A 416 2.36 8.73 -4.45
C THR A 416 1.23 9.71 -4.74
N LYS A 417 0.92 9.92 -6.02
CA LYS A 417 -0.19 10.79 -6.42
C LYS A 417 -1.52 10.12 -6.05
N PRO A 418 -2.44 10.80 -5.36
CA PRO A 418 -3.73 10.23 -5.02
C PRO A 418 -4.58 10.02 -6.29
N SER A 419 -5.31 8.91 -6.33
CA SER A 419 -6.32 8.58 -7.35
C SER A 419 -7.60 9.37 -7.13
N SER A 420 -7.98 9.60 -5.87
CA SER A 420 -9.14 10.40 -5.51
C SER A 420 -8.91 11.10 -4.16
N ILE A 421 -9.54 12.26 -3.99
CA ILE A 421 -9.60 13.01 -2.72
C ILE A 421 -11.05 13.45 -2.54
N ALA A 422 -11.60 13.23 -1.35
CA ALA A 422 -12.87 13.81 -0.93
C ALA A 422 -12.68 14.61 0.37
N VAL A 423 -13.38 15.74 0.49
CA VAL A 423 -13.31 16.62 1.66
C VAL A 423 -14.71 16.94 2.15
N GLN A 424 -14.90 16.96 3.47
CA GLN A 424 -16.17 17.29 4.10
C GLN A 424 -15.98 17.87 5.51
N ARG A 425 -17.07 18.38 6.11
CA ARG A 425 -17.04 18.91 7.50
C ARG A 425 -17.58 17.91 8.51
N GLU A 426 -18.49 17.07 8.06
CA GLU A 426 -19.08 15.97 8.80
C GLU A 426 -18.03 14.89 9.07
N PRO A 427 -18.09 14.19 10.21
CA PRO A 427 -17.16 13.12 10.51
C PRO A 427 -17.29 11.96 9.49
N LEU A 428 -16.16 11.35 9.12
CA LEU A 428 -16.11 10.15 8.27
C LEU A 428 -16.46 8.86 9.03
N GLN A 429 -16.54 8.93 10.36
CA GLN A 429 -16.88 7.84 11.26
C GLN A 429 -18.15 8.19 12.06
N ARG A 430 -18.98 7.17 12.36
CA ARG A 430 -20.27 7.36 13.06
C ARG A 430 -20.15 8.05 14.42
N ARG A 431 -19.08 7.77 15.18
CA ARG A 431 -18.80 8.37 16.51
C ARG A 431 -17.76 9.48 16.47
N GLY A 432 -17.42 10.00 15.28
CA GLY A 432 -16.48 11.10 15.12
C GLY A 432 -17.06 12.46 15.56
N ALA A 433 -16.18 13.45 15.68
CA ALA A 433 -16.59 14.85 15.88
C ALA A 433 -16.53 15.61 14.55
N ARG A 434 -17.34 16.66 14.38
CA ARG A 434 -17.22 17.54 13.21
C ARG A 434 -15.87 18.23 13.16
N ALA A 435 -15.42 18.58 11.96
CA ALA A 435 -14.09 19.12 11.73
C ALA A 435 -13.84 20.46 12.47
N ASP A 436 -14.83 21.35 12.53
CA ASP A 436 -14.74 22.65 13.22
C ASP A 436 -14.48 22.53 14.73
N ALA A 437 -14.93 21.47 15.38
CA ALA A 437 -14.70 21.23 16.80
C ALA A 437 -13.22 21.04 17.15
N PHE A 438 -12.39 20.57 16.20
CA PHE A 438 -10.95 20.37 16.39
C PHE A 438 -10.14 21.66 16.39
N ALA A 439 -10.75 22.80 16.05
CA ALA A 439 -10.07 24.09 16.11
C ALA A 439 -9.83 24.58 17.55
N ASN A 440 -10.63 24.10 18.51
CA ASN A 440 -10.48 24.48 19.90
C ASN A 440 -9.10 24.09 20.46
N GLY A 441 -8.44 25.01 21.17
CA GLY A 441 -7.08 24.84 21.68
C GLY A 441 -5.99 24.72 20.59
N SER A 442 -6.34 24.97 19.33
CA SER A 442 -5.39 25.04 18.21
C SER A 442 -5.17 26.49 17.77
N ARG A 443 -4.10 26.75 17.03
CA ARG A 443 -3.85 28.05 16.39
C ARG A 443 -4.65 28.28 15.08
N PHE A 444 -5.46 27.31 14.66
CA PHE A 444 -6.11 27.29 13.36
C PHE A 444 -7.57 27.70 13.48
N SER A 445 -8.08 28.41 12.47
CA SER A 445 -9.50 28.76 12.39
C SER A 445 -10.37 27.51 12.21
N PRO A 446 -11.58 27.44 12.81
CA PRO A 446 -12.57 26.40 12.51
C PRO A 446 -12.82 26.21 11.01
N MET A 447 -12.74 27.30 10.24
CA MET A 447 -12.98 27.28 8.80
C MET A 447 -11.87 26.57 8.01
N ALA A 448 -10.67 26.42 8.58
CA ALA A 448 -9.56 25.69 7.96
C ALA A 448 -9.61 24.17 8.20
N MET A 449 -10.52 23.68 9.06
CA MET A 449 -10.57 22.26 9.44
C MET A 449 -11.45 21.42 8.53
N TRP A 450 -10.89 20.36 7.95
CA TRP A 450 -11.62 19.45 7.07
C TRP A 450 -11.40 18.00 7.46
N HIS A 451 -12.42 17.17 7.30
CA HIS A 451 -12.22 15.74 7.15
C HIS A 451 -11.84 15.43 5.72
N VAL A 452 -10.90 14.50 5.55
CA VAL A 452 -10.31 14.16 4.26
C VAL A 452 -10.33 12.64 4.11
N GLU A 453 -10.80 12.18 2.96
CA GLU A 453 -10.62 10.82 2.46
C GLU A 453 -9.68 10.86 1.27
N ILE A 454 -8.70 9.95 1.23
CA ILE A 454 -7.67 9.89 0.20
C ILE A 454 -7.52 8.46 -0.28
N GLU A 455 -7.60 8.27 -1.58
CA GLU A 455 -7.30 6.99 -2.21
C GLU A 455 -6.04 7.06 -3.06
N PHE A 456 -5.21 6.02 -2.98
CA PHE A 456 -3.98 5.86 -3.71
C PHE A 456 -4.07 4.71 -4.73
N PRO A 457 -3.35 4.80 -5.86
CA PRO A 457 -3.31 3.74 -6.86
C PRO A 457 -2.60 2.48 -6.37
N SER A 458 -1.69 2.63 -5.40
CA SER A 458 -0.94 1.57 -4.74
C SER A 458 -0.99 1.76 -3.23
N GLU A 459 -0.67 0.72 -2.45
CA GLU A 459 -0.62 0.83 -1.00
C GLU A 459 0.41 1.88 -0.55
N VAL A 460 0.02 2.66 0.45
CA VAL A 460 0.89 3.61 1.16
C VAL A 460 0.93 3.15 2.61
N SER A 461 2.13 3.07 3.18
CA SER A 461 2.32 2.71 4.59
C SER A 461 2.10 3.93 5.50
N GLY A 462 1.48 3.69 6.64
CA GLY A 462 1.24 4.73 7.64
C GLY A 462 2.34 4.79 8.72
N PRO A 463 2.11 5.56 9.79
CA PRO A 463 0.93 6.38 10.04
C PRO A 463 0.98 7.68 9.23
N LEU A 464 -0.14 7.98 8.58
CA LEU A 464 -0.27 9.16 7.73
C LEU A 464 -0.82 10.32 8.57
N ALA A 465 -0.06 11.40 8.69
CA ALA A 465 -0.49 12.65 9.31
C ALA A 465 -0.19 13.83 8.37
N ILE A 466 -1.23 14.55 7.96
CA ILE A 466 -1.15 15.60 6.94
C ILE A 466 -1.69 16.95 7.43
N GLY A 467 -1.41 18.01 6.66
CA GLY A 467 -1.86 19.37 6.95
C GLY A 467 -0.95 20.11 7.94
N ASP A 468 -1.26 21.38 8.17
CA ASP A 468 -0.41 22.27 8.96
C ASP A 468 -0.39 21.93 10.46
N GLY A 469 -1.39 21.16 10.90
CA GLY A 469 -1.56 20.69 12.27
C GLY A 469 -0.90 19.34 12.58
N ARG A 470 -0.17 18.73 11.64
CA ARG A 470 0.49 17.41 11.81
C ARG A 470 1.50 17.32 12.96
N PHE A 471 1.96 18.46 13.49
CA PHE A 471 2.86 18.56 14.65
C PHE A 471 2.13 18.95 15.95
N THR A 472 0.81 19.11 15.90
CA THR A 472 -0.03 19.56 17.01
C THR A 472 -1.23 18.64 17.20
N GLY A 473 -1.09 17.36 16.86
CA GLY A 473 -2.15 16.36 17.07
C GLY A 473 -3.35 16.41 16.12
N LEU A 474 -3.21 17.09 14.98
CA LEU A 474 -4.25 17.16 13.95
C LEU A 474 -3.81 16.48 12.66
N GLY A 475 -4.79 16.12 11.83
CA GLY A 475 -4.61 15.52 10.52
C GLY A 475 -4.11 14.07 10.49
N LEU A 476 -4.19 13.35 11.62
CA LEU A 476 -3.97 11.90 11.68
C LEU A 476 -5.05 11.16 10.87
N MET A 477 -4.60 10.22 10.03
CA MET A 477 -5.41 9.42 9.14
C MET A 477 -5.38 7.94 9.55
N GLU A 478 -6.54 7.30 9.55
CA GLU A 478 -6.70 5.85 9.69
C GLU A 478 -6.59 5.20 8.29
N PRO A 479 -5.78 4.14 8.13
CA PRO A 479 -5.84 3.28 6.96
C PRO A 479 -7.13 2.45 7.02
N VAL A 480 -7.90 2.51 5.95
CA VAL A 480 -9.13 1.74 5.81
C VAL A 480 -8.82 0.51 5.00
N VAL A 481 -8.99 -0.68 5.58
CA VAL A 481 -8.96 -1.92 4.81
C VAL A 481 -10.31 -2.02 4.09
N HIS A 482 -10.33 -1.68 2.80
CA HIS A 482 -11.52 -1.87 1.96
C HIS A 482 -11.51 -3.28 1.37
N ASP A 483 -12.37 -4.14 1.88
CA ASP A 483 -12.94 -5.21 1.06
C ASP A 483 -13.93 -4.56 0.10
N HIS A 484 -13.46 -4.14 -1.08
CA HIS A 484 -14.35 -3.65 -2.12
C HIS A 484 -15.40 -4.73 -2.44
N CYS A 485 -16.67 -4.35 -2.36
CA CYS A 485 -17.77 -5.28 -2.60
C CYS A 485 -18.14 -5.23 -4.08
N ASP A 486 -17.87 -6.31 -4.82
CA ASP A 486 -18.19 -6.42 -6.25
C ASP A 486 -19.58 -7.02 -6.52
N LEU A 487 -20.34 -7.27 -5.44
CA LEU A 487 -21.68 -7.84 -5.45
C LEU A 487 -22.45 -7.34 -4.22
N PHE A 488 -23.58 -6.68 -4.45
CA PHE A 488 -24.49 -6.28 -3.38
C PHE A 488 -25.77 -7.11 -3.44
N ALA A 489 -26.13 -7.73 -2.32
CA ALA A 489 -27.49 -8.19 -2.07
C ALA A 489 -28.23 -7.15 -1.23
N LEU A 490 -29.39 -6.72 -1.69
CA LEU A 490 -30.21 -5.68 -1.08
C LEU A 490 -31.55 -6.28 -0.67
N ARG A 491 -31.85 -6.24 0.62
CA ARG A 491 -33.14 -6.68 1.18
C ARG A 491 -34.09 -5.49 1.35
N PHE A 492 -35.38 -5.79 1.30
CA PHE A 492 -36.44 -4.85 1.69
C PHE A 492 -36.57 -4.76 3.21
N ASP A 493 -37.27 -3.75 3.70
CA ASP A 493 -37.70 -3.67 5.10
C ASP A 493 -38.51 -4.90 5.51
N THR A 494 -38.46 -5.23 6.80
CA THR A 494 -39.04 -6.47 7.34
C THR A 494 -40.56 -6.45 7.17
N GLY A 495 -41.13 -7.53 6.60
CA GLY A 495 -42.57 -7.65 6.35
C GLY A 495 -43.05 -7.19 4.97
N VAL A 496 -42.18 -6.59 4.15
CA VAL A 496 -42.50 -6.28 2.74
C VAL A 496 -42.34 -7.54 1.87
N ARG A 497 -43.36 -7.86 1.08
CA ARG A 497 -43.29 -8.90 0.04
C ARG A 497 -43.63 -8.30 -1.31
N VAL A 498 -42.71 -8.38 -2.26
CA VAL A 498 -42.94 -7.93 -3.65
C VAL A 498 -43.19 -9.16 -4.51
N SER A 499 -44.26 -9.14 -5.31
CA SER A 499 -44.66 -10.28 -6.13
C SER A 499 -43.63 -10.58 -7.22
N ARG A 500 -43.39 -11.86 -7.52
CA ARG A 500 -42.44 -12.29 -8.57
C ARG A 500 -42.76 -11.69 -9.96
N PRO A 501 -44.02 -11.60 -10.43
CA PRO A 501 -44.37 -10.93 -11.68
C PRO A 501 -43.93 -9.46 -11.77
N ASP A 502 -43.80 -8.75 -10.64
CA ASP A 502 -43.39 -7.34 -10.62
C ASP A 502 -41.87 -7.15 -10.78
N GLY A 503 -41.10 -8.25 -10.84
CA GLY A 503 -39.63 -8.22 -10.86
C GLY A 503 -39.04 -7.39 -11.99
N ALA A 504 -39.62 -7.45 -13.20
CA ALA A 504 -39.11 -6.65 -14.33
C ALA A 504 -39.27 -5.14 -14.11
N VAL A 505 -40.42 -4.72 -13.56
CA VAL A 505 -40.69 -3.31 -13.22
C VAL A 505 -39.76 -2.84 -12.10
N LEU A 506 -39.54 -3.71 -11.10
CA LEU A 506 -38.68 -3.43 -9.98
C LEU A 506 -37.21 -3.30 -10.37
N LEU A 507 -36.69 -4.18 -11.24
CA LEU A 507 -35.31 -4.11 -11.73
C LEU A 507 -35.08 -2.92 -12.66
N LEU A 508 -36.08 -2.53 -13.46
CA LEU A 508 -36.02 -1.31 -14.25
C LEU A 508 -35.94 -0.07 -13.34
N ALA A 509 -36.73 -0.04 -12.27
CA ALA A 509 -36.68 1.02 -11.27
C ALA A 509 -35.32 1.06 -10.55
N LEU A 510 -34.77 -0.12 -10.18
CA LEU A 510 -33.46 -0.26 -9.56
C LEU A 510 -32.37 0.33 -10.46
N ARG A 511 -32.37 -0.05 -11.74
CA ARG A 511 -31.41 0.47 -12.72
C ARG A 511 -31.52 1.99 -12.87
N ARG A 512 -32.73 2.54 -12.96
CA ARG A 512 -32.96 3.99 -13.02
C ARG A 512 -32.45 4.72 -11.78
N ALA A 513 -32.65 4.15 -10.59
CA ALA A 513 -32.14 4.71 -9.35
C ALA A 513 -30.60 4.73 -9.31
N LEU A 514 -29.96 3.64 -9.72
CA LEU A 514 -28.49 3.56 -9.83
C LEU A 514 -27.94 4.55 -10.86
N MET A 515 -28.58 4.68 -12.02
CA MET A 515 -28.22 5.68 -13.03
C MET A 515 -28.37 7.11 -12.52
N ALA A 516 -29.38 7.39 -11.69
CA ALA A 516 -29.56 8.70 -11.08
C ALA A 516 -28.46 9.00 -10.05
N LEU A 517 -28.06 8.02 -9.24
CA LEU A 517 -26.97 8.15 -8.27
C LEU A 517 -25.58 8.25 -8.94
N ALA A 518 -25.40 7.60 -10.09
CA ALA A 518 -24.16 7.61 -10.86
C ALA A 518 -24.00 8.80 -11.82
N ARG A 519 -24.94 9.76 -11.79
CA ARG A 519 -24.94 10.90 -12.71
C ARG A 519 -23.84 11.91 -12.33
N ASP A 520 -23.03 12.30 -13.30
CA ASP A 520 -21.98 13.32 -13.11
C ASP A 520 -22.57 14.75 -13.08
N ASP A 521 -21.73 15.73 -12.74
CA ASP A 521 -22.12 17.15 -12.65
C ASP A 521 -22.59 17.75 -13.99
N ARG A 522 -22.30 17.09 -15.11
CA ARG A 522 -22.76 17.48 -16.46
C ARG A 522 -24.05 16.76 -16.86
N GLY A 523 -24.63 16.00 -15.95
CA GLY A 523 -25.85 15.25 -16.18
C GLY A 523 -25.63 13.94 -16.95
N ARG A 524 -24.40 13.51 -17.21
CA ARG A 524 -24.08 12.27 -17.93
C ARG A 524 -24.07 11.09 -16.98
N VAL A 525 -24.51 9.93 -17.47
CA VAL A 525 -24.54 8.69 -16.69
C VAL A 525 -23.47 7.76 -17.23
N SER A 526 -22.62 7.25 -16.35
CA SER A 526 -21.56 6.33 -16.76
C SER A 526 -22.11 5.10 -17.49
N ARG A 527 -21.39 4.69 -18.55
CA ARG A 527 -21.58 3.43 -19.28
C ARG A 527 -21.68 2.21 -18.35
N LEU A 528 -21.00 2.22 -17.20
CA LEU A 528 -21.08 1.16 -16.20
C LEU A 528 -22.52 0.87 -15.72
N PHE A 529 -23.38 1.89 -15.65
CA PHE A 529 -24.77 1.75 -15.20
C PHE A 529 -25.77 1.87 -16.36
N SER A 530 -25.50 2.77 -17.30
CA SER A 530 -26.39 3.02 -18.44
C SER A 530 -26.32 1.88 -19.47
N GLY A 531 -25.16 1.27 -19.70
CA GLY A 531 -24.93 0.36 -20.84
C GLY A 531 -25.07 1.05 -22.21
N HIS A 532 -24.98 2.37 -22.26
CA HIS A 532 -25.09 3.19 -23.47
C HIS A 532 -23.88 4.10 -23.59
N GLU A 533 -23.52 4.46 -24.83
CA GLU A 533 -22.52 5.48 -25.12
C GLU A 533 -23.06 6.89 -24.82
N ASP A 534 -22.17 7.89 -24.84
CA ASP A 534 -22.53 9.29 -24.54
C ASP A 534 -23.59 9.87 -25.50
N ASP A 535 -23.72 9.30 -26.71
CA ASP A 535 -24.73 9.66 -27.71
C ASP A 535 -26.09 8.95 -27.50
N GLY A 536 -26.20 8.12 -26.45
CA GLY A 536 -27.41 7.35 -26.15
C GLY A 536 -27.58 6.08 -26.99
N SER A 537 -26.64 5.77 -27.88
CA SER A 537 -26.65 4.50 -28.61
C SER A 537 -26.32 3.34 -27.65
N PRO A 538 -26.93 2.15 -27.86
CA PRO A 538 -26.55 0.97 -27.09
C PRO A 538 -25.07 0.66 -27.29
N ASP A 539 -24.37 0.33 -26.21
CA ASP A 539 -23.00 -0.15 -26.29
C ASP A 539 -22.95 -1.44 -27.14
N ARG A 540 -22.33 -1.34 -28.32
CA ARG A 540 -22.13 -2.46 -29.27
C ARG A 540 -20.73 -3.06 -29.19
N SER A 541 -19.91 -2.62 -28.24
CA SER A 541 -18.61 -3.27 -28.01
C SER A 541 -18.88 -4.75 -27.69
N PRO A 542 -18.09 -5.70 -28.21
CA PRO A 542 -18.20 -7.13 -27.84
C PRO A 542 -17.83 -7.42 -26.37
N HIS A 543 -17.81 -6.38 -25.53
CA HIS A 543 -17.24 -6.31 -24.20
C HIS A 543 -18.26 -5.60 -23.29
N ASP A 544 -19.32 -6.32 -22.90
CA ASP A 544 -20.42 -5.85 -22.04
C ASP A 544 -19.92 -5.25 -20.72
N GLY A 545 -19.68 -3.95 -20.67
CA GLY A 545 -18.96 -3.28 -19.57
C GLY A 545 -19.85 -2.79 -18.42
N HIS A 546 -21.12 -3.18 -18.39
CA HIS A 546 -22.11 -2.60 -17.48
C HIS A 546 -22.68 -3.62 -16.49
N ILE A 547 -23.23 -3.12 -15.38
CA ILE A 547 -23.66 -3.94 -14.23
C ILE A 547 -24.68 -5.01 -14.62
N PHE A 548 -24.73 -6.09 -13.82
CA PHE A 548 -25.85 -7.01 -13.82
C PHE A 548 -26.80 -6.67 -12.67
N VAL A 549 -28.10 -6.85 -12.91
CA VAL A 549 -29.13 -6.75 -11.88
C VAL A 549 -30.01 -7.97 -11.93
N ALA A 550 -30.41 -8.49 -10.78
CA ALA A 550 -31.32 -9.62 -10.70
C ALA A 550 -32.25 -9.52 -9.48
N ALA A 551 -33.42 -10.12 -9.61
CA ALA A 551 -34.38 -10.27 -8.52
C ALA A 551 -34.35 -11.74 -8.10
N ASP A 552 -33.89 -11.99 -6.89
CA ASP A 552 -33.76 -13.34 -6.33
C ASP A 552 -34.97 -13.61 -5.42
N THR A 553 -35.68 -14.70 -5.69
CA THR A 553 -36.83 -15.16 -4.90
C THR A 553 -36.42 -16.10 -3.76
N GLY A 554 -35.14 -16.44 -3.63
CA GLY A 554 -34.64 -17.38 -2.62
C GLY A 554 -34.99 -18.83 -2.92
N GLN A 555 -34.35 -19.78 -2.20
CA GLN A 555 -34.59 -21.23 -2.26
C GLN A 555 -34.94 -21.76 -3.67
N HIS A 556 -33.93 -21.82 -4.55
CA HIS A 556 -34.07 -22.35 -5.93
C HIS A 556 -35.24 -21.79 -6.75
N GLY A 557 -35.69 -20.56 -6.48
CA GLY A 557 -36.72 -19.93 -7.31
C GLY A 557 -38.16 -20.28 -6.94
N GLN A 558 -38.37 -21.02 -5.86
CA GLN A 558 -39.68 -21.62 -5.52
C GLN A 558 -40.66 -20.67 -4.83
N ARG A 559 -40.21 -19.47 -4.45
CA ARG A 559 -41.09 -18.48 -3.81
C ARG A 559 -41.80 -17.61 -4.84
N ASP A 560 -43.05 -17.26 -4.53
CA ASP A 560 -43.87 -16.35 -5.34
C ASP A 560 -43.54 -14.86 -5.10
N TRP A 561 -42.59 -14.57 -4.21
CA TRP A 561 -42.14 -13.21 -3.91
C TRP A 561 -40.62 -13.06 -4.01
N ILE A 562 -40.19 -11.83 -4.29
CA ILE A 562 -38.78 -11.44 -4.37
C ILE A 562 -38.25 -11.24 -2.95
N GLU A 563 -37.19 -11.97 -2.61
CA GLU A 563 -36.55 -11.89 -1.29
C GLU A 563 -35.53 -10.75 -1.25
N ARG A 564 -34.78 -10.57 -2.34
CA ARG A 564 -33.71 -9.59 -2.45
C ARG A 564 -33.41 -9.19 -3.88
N LEU A 565 -32.75 -8.05 -4.01
CA LEU A 565 -32.21 -7.54 -5.27
C LEU A 565 -30.70 -7.72 -5.28
N LEU A 566 -30.16 -8.13 -6.42
CA LEU A 566 -28.74 -8.28 -6.65
C LEU A 566 -28.25 -7.17 -7.58
N VAL A 567 -27.12 -6.56 -7.23
CA VAL A 567 -26.37 -5.66 -8.11
C VAL A 567 -24.95 -6.19 -8.21
N VAL A 568 -24.54 -6.61 -9.40
CA VAL A 568 -23.27 -7.30 -9.64
C VAL A 568 -22.38 -6.46 -10.54
N ALA A 569 -21.12 -6.30 -10.14
CA ALA A 569 -20.14 -5.62 -10.97
C ALA A 569 -19.81 -6.45 -12.23
N PRO A 570 -19.46 -5.80 -13.36
CA PRO A 570 -19.15 -6.51 -14.60
C PRO A 570 -18.05 -7.56 -14.44
N TRP A 571 -16.95 -7.21 -13.77
CA TRP A 571 -15.82 -8.12 -13.50
C TRP A 571 -16.12 -9.23 -12.48
N ARG A 572 -17.30 -9.21 -11.86
CA ARG A 572 -17.75 -10.28 -10.97
C ARG A 572 -18.71 -11.26 -11.68
N GLY A 573 -19.46 -10.80 -12.68
CA GLY A 573 -20.32 -11.64 -13.53
C GLY A 573 -19.67 -12.10 -14.84
N ASP A 574 -18.50 -11.56 -15.16
CA ASP A 574 -17.66 -11.91 -16.30
C ASP A 574 -16.21 -12.07 -15.82
N HIS A 575 -15.79 -13.31 -15.61
CA HIS A 575 -14.49 -13.68 -15.07
C HIS A 575 -13.33 -13.45 -16.06
N ALA A 576 -13.62 -13.19 -17.33
CA ALA A 576 -12.60 -12.77 -18.30
C ALA A 576 -12.15 -11.31 -18.07
N LYS A 577 -12.85 -10.54 -17.22
CA LYS A 577 -12.55 -9.13 -16.96
C LYS A 577 -11.81 -8.93 -15.65
N ALA A 578 -10.81 -8.05 -15.70
CA ALA A 578 -10.15 -7.53 -14.51
C ALA A 578 -10.84 -6.25 -13.99
N PRO A 579 -10.98 -6.07 -12.67
CA PRO A 579 -11.50 -4.83 -12.10
C PRO A 579 -10.60 -3.64 -12.43
N GLN A 580 -11.17 -2.54 -12.93
CA GLN A 580 -10.47 -1.27 -13.10
C GLN A 580 -10.74 -0.34 -11.90
N GLY A 581 -9.70 0.26 -11.32
CA GLY A 581 -9.77 1.03 -10.07
C GLY A 581 -10.91 2.08 -10.04
N PRO A 582 -11.01 3.00 -11.01
CA PRO A 582 -12.06 4.02 -11.02
C PRO A 582 -13.48 3.43 -11.14
N ALA A 583 -13.65 2.38 -11.96
CA ALA A 583 -14.94 1.73 -12.15
C ALA A 583 -15.40 0.99 -10.88
N ARG A 584 -14.47 0.35 -10.15
CA ARG A 584 -14.74 -0.38 -8.90
C ARG A 584 -15.18 0.56 -7.78
N GLN A 585 -14.55 1.73 -7.66
CA GLN A 585 -14.96 2.78 -6.72
C GLN A 585 -16.33 3.35 -7.07
N MET A 586 -16.56 3.66 -8.35
CA MET A 586 -17.83 4.20 -8.80
C MET A 586 -18.96 3.20 -8.58
N PHE A 587 -18.72 1.91 -8.82
CA PHE A 587 -19.64 0.83 -8.47
C PHE A 587 -19.97 0.82 -6.96
N ASP A 588 -18.96 0.63 -6.11
CA ASP A 588 -19.15 0.48 -4.67
C ASP A 588 -19.82 1.71 -4.05
N ARG A 589 -19.38 2.94 -4.40
CA ARG A 589 -19.99 4.18 -3.91
C ARG A 589 -21.45 4.35 -4.35
N THR A 590 -21.75 4.12 -5.63
CA THR A 590 -23.11 4.31 -6.17
C THR A 590 -24.08 3.34 -5.53
N VAL A 591 -23.71 2.05 -5.43
CA VAL A 591 -24.61 1.04 -4.88
C VAL A 591 -24.80 1.22 -3.38
N ARG A 592 -23.76 1.63 -2.63
CA ARG A 592 -23.89 1.94 -1.20
C ARG A 592 -24.78 3.14 -0.91
N ALA A 593 -24.84 4.12 -1.82
CA ALA A 593 -25.71 5.29 -1.69
C ALA A 593 -27.21 4.95 -1.93
N LEU A 594 -27.52 3.75 -2.43
CA LEU A 594 -28.89 3.32 -2.70
C LEU A 594 -29.57 2.85 -1.40
N HIS A 595 -30.41 3.72 -0.83
CA HIS A 595 -31.21 3.41 0.36
C HIS A 595 -32.72 3.41 0.11
N ASP A 596 -33.18 4.12 -0.93
CA ASP A 596 -34.59 4.26 -1.28
C ASP A 596 -34.80 3.88 -2.75
N LEU A 597 -35.80 3.03 -3.00
CA LEU A 597 -36.21 2.62 -4.34
C LEU A 597 -37.68 2.97 -4.57
N ARG A 598 -37.96 3.70 -5.65
CA ARG A 598 -39.33 4.04 -6.09
C ARG A 598 -39.64 3.28 -7.38
N ALA A 599 -40.60 2.36 -7.34
CA ALA A 599 -40.94 1.45 -8.42
C ALA A 599 -42.36 1.67 -8.96
N GLY A 600 -42.77 2.93 -9.12
CA GLY A 600 -44.08 3.29 -9.70
C GLY A 600 -45.24 2.67 -8.91
N SER A 601 -46.15 1.97 -9.61
CA SER A 601 -47.31 1.28 -9.02
C SER A 601 -46.94 0.12 -8.10
N VAL A 602 -45.71 -0.41 -8.18
CA VAL A 602 -45.21 -1.47 -7.29
C VAL A 602 -44.92 -0.92 -5.88
N GLY A 603 -44.64 0.38 -5.76
CA GLY A 603 -44.51 1.08 -4.49
C GLY A 603 -43.14 1.72 -4.23
N ARG A 604 -42.89 2.09 -2.98
CA ARG A 604 -41.63 2.68 -2.50
C ARG A 604 -41.05 1.80 -1.39
N PHE A 605 -39.77 1.49 -1.52
CA PHE A 605 -39.08 0.56 -0.65
C PHE A 605 -37.82 1.21 -0.07
N ARG A 606 -37.54 0.92 1.21
CA ARG A 606 -36.22 1.13 1.78
C ARG A 606 -35.40 -0.13 1.60
N LEU A 607 -34.14 0.03 1.23
CA LEU A 607 -33.21 -1.05 0.97
C LEU A 607 -32.09 -1.05 2.01
N ALA A 608 -31.71 -2.25 2.44
CA ALA A 608 -30.56 -2.47 3.29
C ALA A 608 -29.64 -3.53 2.69
N ALA A 609 -28.33 -3.36 2.85
CA ALA A 609 -27.37 -4.39 2.45
C ALA A 609 -27.59 -5.67 3.28
N LEU A 610 -27.56 -6.81 2.60
CA LEU A 610 -27.62 -8.15 3.17
C LEU A 610 -26.25 -8.81 2.98
N PRO A 611 -25.54 -9.18 4.07
CA PRO A 611 -24.31 -9.95 3.98
C PRO A 611 -24.58 -11.32 3.34
N LEU A 612 -23.73 -11.71 2.39
CA LEU A 612 -23.77 -13.03 1.78
C LEU A 612 -22.74 -13.94 2.47
N SER A 613 -23.08 -15.21 2.65
CA SER A 613 -22.20 -16.22 3.25
C SER A 613 -21.86 -17.31 2.24
N ASP A 614 -20.88 -18.17 2.55
CA ASP A 614 -20.48 -19.27 1.67
C ASP A 614 -21.59 -20.30 1.39
N GLY A 615 -22.60 -20.38 2.28
CA GLY A 615 -23.78 -21.23 2.09
C GLY A 615 -24.89 -20.59 1.24
N ASP A 616 -24.68 -19.38 0.72
CA ASP A 616 -25.67 -18.69 -0.08
C ASP A 616 -25.73 -19.24 -1.52
N PRO A 617 -26.91 -19.58 -2.06
CA PRO A 617 -27.04 -20.24 -3.37
C PRO A 617 -26.55 -19.37 -4.54
N VAL A 618 -26.42 -18.05 -4.36
CA VAL A 618 -25.94 -17.17 -5.43
C VAL A 618 -24.40 -17.15 -5.51
N VAL A 619 -23.70 -17.26 -4.38
CA VAL A 619 -22.23 -17.06 -4.32
C VAL A 619 -21.44 -18.26 -3.84
N GLY A 620 -22.11 -19.27 -3.30
CA GLY A 620 -21.49 -20.47 -2.77
C GLY A 620 -20.70 -21.23 -3.84
N PRO A 621 -19.67 -21.99 -3.44
CA PRO A 621 -18.94 -22.87 -4.35
C PRO A 621 -19.82 -24.04 -4.79
N ALA A 622 -20.02 -24.23 -6.10
CA ALA A 622 -20.75 -25.38 -6.62
C ALA A 622 -20.25 -25.85 -7.98
N ALA A 623 -20.36 -27.16 -8.20
CA ALA A 623 -20.13 -27.81 -9.49
C ALA A 623 -21.41 -27.92 -10.32
N THR A 624 -22.58 -27.78 -9.70
CA THR A 624 -23.88 -27.82 -10.39
C THR A 624 -24.62 -26.51 -10.16
N TRP A 625 -25.13 -25.93 -11.24
CA TRP A 625 -25.85 -24.66 -11.23
C TRP A 625 -27.17 -24.79 -11.99
N GLU A 626 -28.25 -24.28 -11.43
CA GLU A 626 -29.60 -24.32 -12.01
C GLU A 626 -30.15 -22.91 -12.20
N SER A 627 -30.71 -22.63 -13.38
CA SER A 627 -31.29 -21.32 -13.68
C SER A 627 -32.59 -21.10 -12.89
N VAL A 628 -32.64 -20.01 -12.14
CA VAL A 628 -33.83 -19.58 -11.37
C VAL A 628 -34.72 -18.66 -12.20
N THR A 629 -34.12 -17.94 -13.13
CA THR A 629 -34.81 -17.19 -14.16
C THR A 629 -34.46 -17.79 -15.52
N PRO A 630 -35.40 -17.89 -16.49
CA PRO A 630 -35.13 -18.51 -17.77
C PRO A 630 -33.89 -17.94 -18.45
N TYR A 631 -33.06 -18.82 -19.01
CA TYR A 631 -31.97 -18.43 -19.89
C TYR A 631 -32.52 -18.02 -21.25
N LEU A 632 -32.21 -16.80 -21.70
CA LEU A 632 -32.52 -16.34 -23.05
C LEU A 632 -31.27 -16.37 -23.92
N ALA A 633 -31.29 -17.14 -25.01
CA ALA A 633 -30.15 -17.26 -25.90
C ALA A 633 -29.78 -15.91 -26.55
N THR A 634 -28.48 -15.69 -26.74
CA THR A 634 -27.96 -14.47 -27.40
C THR A 634 -28.22 -14.46 -28.91
N ARG A 635 -28.48 -15.64 -29.50
CA ARG A 635 -28.72 -15.82 -30.93
C ARG A 635 -30.06 -16.49 -31.22
N HIS A 636 -30.61 -16.22 -32.40
CA HIS A 636 -31.84 -16.84 -32.90
C HIS A 636 -31.60 -18.29 -33.34
N ALA A 637 -32.61 -19.15 -33.15
CA ALA A 637 -32.59 -20.48 -33.72
C ALA A 637 -33.08 -20.43 -35.18
N LYS A 638 -32.47 -21.22 -36.07
CA LYS A 638 -32.88 -21.31 -37.48
C LYS A 638 -34.28 -21.91 -37.66
N SER A 639 -34.74 -22.74 -36.72
CA SER A 639 -36.07 -23.35 -36.68
C SER A 639 -36.42 -23.78 -35.26
N LYS A 640 -37.71 -24.02 -34.97
CA LYS A 640 -38.16 -24.54 -33.66
C LYS A 640 -37.52 -25.91 -33.34
N SER A 641 -37.43 -26.80 -34.31
CA SER A 641 -36.80 -28.12 -34.18
C SER A 641 -35.31 -28.05 -33.78
N ARG A 642 -34.63 -26.97 -34.12
CA ARG A 642 -33.19 -26.77 -33.82
C ARG A 642 -32.93 -25.92 -32.58
N ALA A 643 -33.98 -25.51 -31.85
CA ALA A 643 -33.84 -24.60 -30.71
C ALA A 643 -33.01 -25.20 -29.55
N ARG A 644 -33.20 -26.50 -29.25
CA ARG A 644 -32.43 -27.19 -28.20
C ARG A 644 -30.93 -27.17 -28.46
N ALA A 645 -30.52 -27.56 -29.68
CA ALA A 645 -29.12 -27.54 -30.10
C ALA A 645 -28.55 -26.11 -30.17
N ALA A 646 -29.35 -25.13 -30.60
CA ALA A 646 -28.95 -23.73 -30.64
C ALA A 646 -28.70 -23.15 -29.24
N ILE A 647 -29.58 -23.42 -28.27
CA ILE A 647 -29.42 -22.98 -26.87
C ILE A 647 -28.18 -23.63 -26.25
N ALA A 648 -27.98 -24.94 -26.45
CA ALA A 648 -26.81 -25.65 -25.93
C ALA A 648 -25.50 -25.04 -26.47
N LYS A 649 -25.41 -24.82 -27.79
CA LYS A 649 -24.25 -24.18 -28.42
C LYS A 649 -24.01 -22.75 -27.92
N ASP A 650 -25.09 -22.00 -27.70
CA ASP A 650 -25.04 -20.63 -27.19
C ASP A 650 -24.52 -20.59 -25.74
N LEU A 651 -24.95 -21.51 -24.87
CA LEU A 651 -24.46 -21.63 -23.49
C LEU A 651 -22.96 -21.92 -23.41
N TYR A 652 -22.44 -22.82 -24.24
CA TYR A 652 -21.00 -23.07 -24.33
C TYR A 652 -20.22 -21.81 -24.74
N ALA A 653 -20.73 -21.09 -25.75
CA ALA A 653 -20.12 -19.84 -26.21
C ALA A 653 -20.22 -18.73 -25.15
N GLU A 654 -21.29 -18.68 -24.37
CA GLU A 654 -21.47 -17.73 -23.27
C GLU A 654 -20.49 -17.99 -22.12
N CYS A 655 -20.33 -19.25 -21.71
CA CYS A 655 -19.36 -19.64 -20.68
C CYS A 655 -17.95 -19.24 -21.09
N ALA A 656 -17.54 -19.61 -22.32
CA ALA A 656 -16.22 -19.27 -22.85
C ALA A 656 -15.98 -17.76 -22.89
N ARG A 657 -16.98 -16.97 -23.34
CA ARG A 657 -16.86 -15.50 -23.41
C ARG A 657 -16.65 -14.86 -22.05
N ARG A 658 -17.26 -15.41 -21.01
CA ARG A 658 -17.22 -14.90 -19.65
C ARG A 658 -16.09 -15.49 -18.81
N GLY A 659 -15.16 -16.25 -19.41
CA GLY A 659 -14.07 -16.91 -18.68
C GLY A 659 -14.54 -17.99 -17.70
N ILE A 660 -15.73 -18.55 -17.92
CA ILE A 660 -16.30 -19.64 -17.11
C ILE A 660 -15.85 -20.97 -17.74
N PRO A 661 -15.48 -21.99 -16.94
CA PRO A 661 -15.13 -23.32 -17.46
C PRO A 661 -16.23 -23.88 -18.37
N ALA A 662 -15.85 -24.71 -19.34
CA ALA A 662 -16.86 -25.39 -20.16
C ALA A 662 -17.63 -26.40 -19.29
N PRO A 663 -18.98 -26.42 -19.33
CA PRO A 663 -19.77 -27.41 -18.62
C PRO A 663 -19.57 -28.81 -19.22
N GLU A 664 -19.34 -29.81 -18.39
CA GLU A 664 -19.24 -31.22 -18.81
C GLU A 664 -20.60 -31.77 -19.25
N ARG A 665 -21.66 -31.34 -18.57
CA ARG A 665 -23.03 -31.75 -18.85
C ARG A 665 -23.96 -30.55 -18.75
N LEU A 666 -24.95 -30.49 -19.63
CA LEU A 666 -26.05 -29.53 -19.55
C LEU A 666 -27.39 -30.23 -19.75
N ALA A 667 -28.41 -29.79 -19.02
CA ALA A 667 -29.78 -30.21 -19.18
C ALA A 667 -30.66 -28.99 -19.50
N LEU A 668 -31.57 -29.15 -20.45
CA LEU A 668 -32.52 -28.12 -20.86
C LEU A 668 -33.95 -28.62 -20.67
N SER A 669 -34.77 -27.85 -19.98
CA SER A 669 -36.21 -28.04 -19.77
C SER A 669 -36.98 -26.77 -20.16
N GLU A 670 -38.31 -26.88 -20.27
CA GLU A 670 -39.22 -25.74 -20.50
C GLU A 670 -38.83 -24.85 -21.70
N ILE A 671 -38.44 -25.48 -22.81
CA ILE A 671 -37.97 -24.77 -24.00
C ILE A 671 -39.15 -24.03 -24.65
N SER A 672 -39.01 -22.72 -24.80
CA SER A 672 -39.96 -21.87 -25.53
C SER A 672 -39.26 -21.09 -26.63
N VAL A 673 -39.93 -20.92 -27.77
CA VAL A 673 -39.37 -20.28 -28.96
C VAL A 673 -40.41 -19.36 -29.58
N GLY A 674 -40.03 -18.12 -29.82
CA GLY A 674 -40.86 -17.14 -30.49
C GLY A 674 -41.09 -17.44 -31.99
N PRO A 675 -41.90 -16.60 -32.66
CA PRO A 675 -42.14 -16.71 -34.11
C PRO A 675 -40.83 -16.78 -34.91
N LYS A 676 -40.78 -17.63 -35.95
CA LYS A 676 -39.61 -17.85 -36.82
C LYS A 676 -38.30 -18.20 -36.08
N GLY A 677 -38.36 -18.86 -34.92
CA GLY A 677 -37.13 -19.23 -34.17
C GLY A 677 -36.57 -18.10 -33.30
N GLY A 678 -37.35 -17.03 -33.12
CA GLY A 678 -36.99 -15.85 -32.35
C GLY A 678 -36.75 -16.16 -30.86
N SER A 679 -35.72 -15.55 -30.27
CA SER A 679 -35.47 -15.50 -28.82
C SER A 679 -35.74 -16.80 -28.05
N PRO A 680 -35.03 -17.90 -28.35
CA PRO A 680 -35.28 -19.17 -27.70
C PRO A 680 -34.86 -19.10 -26.22
N LYS A 681 -35.75 -19.57 -25.33
CA LYS A 681 -35.57 -19.58 -23.87
C LYS A 681 -35.69 -20.99 -23.31
N ALA A 682 -34.99 -21.26 -22.22
CA ALA A 682 -35.09 -22.53 -21.50
C ALA A 682 -34.74 -22.38 -20.03
N SER A 683 -35.20 -23.32 -19.22
CA SER A 683 -34.66 -23.61 -17.90
C SER A 683 -33.45 -24.53 -18.08
N VAL A 684 -32.35 -24.22 -17.39
CA VAL A 684 -31.00 -24.76 -17.65
C VAL A 684 -30.37 -25.28 -16.38
N THR A 685 -29.83 -26.49 -16.43
CA THR A 685 -28.89 -27.02 -15.43
C THR A 685 -27.52 -27.21 -16.06
N LEU A 686 -26.47 -26.70 -15.43
CA LEU A 686 -25.08 -26.82 -15.87
C LEU A 686 -24.27 -27.60 -14.82
N HIS A 687 -23.49 -28.58 -15.27
CA HIS A 687 -22.56 -29.32 -14.44
C HIS A 687 -21.13 -29.10 -14.93
N PHE A 688 -20.23 -28.78 -14.01
CA PHE A 688 -18.82 -28.51 -14.26
C PHE A 688 -17.93 -29.53 -13.54
N ALA A 689 -16.76 -29.79 -14.10
CA ALA A 689 -15.76 -30.70 -13.51
C ALA A 689 -15.30 -30.26 -12.11
N THR A 690 -15.15 -28.95 -11.93
CA THR A 690 -14.63 -28.32 -10.71
C THR A 690 -15.63 -27.31 -10.20
N ALA A 691 -15.88 -27.34 -8.88
CA ALA A 691 -16.71 -26.33 -8.25
C ALA A 691 -16.06 -24.94 -8.33
N PHE A 692 -16.84 -23.93 -8.68
CA PHE A 692 -16.41 -22.53 -8.63
C PHE A 692 -17.44 -21.69 -7.89
N ARG A 693 -17.04 -20.49 -7.48
CA ARG A 693 -17.89 -19.54 -6.73
C ARG A 693 -18.64 -18.64 -7.68
N GLY A 694 -19.93 -18.43 -7.40
CA GLY A 694 -20.78 -17.50 -8.13
C GLY A 694 -20.47 -16.01 -7.86
N PRO A 695 -21.28 -15.10 -8.42
CA PRO A 695 -22.57 -15.35 -9.06
C PRO A 695 -22.47 -15.82 -10.52
N LEU A 696 -23.42 -16.65 -10.94
CA LEU A 696 -23.57 -17.08 -12.32
C LEU A 696 -24.81 -16.44 -12.94
N LEU A 697 -24.59 -15.50 -13.86
CA LEU A 697 -25.64 -14.90 -14.69
C LEU A 697 -25.26 -15.08 -16.16
N LEU A 698 -26.15 -15.62 -16.98
CA LEU A 698 -25.88 -15.91 -18.40
C LEU A 698 -27.04 -15.47 -19.29
N GLY A 699 -26.75 -15.22 -20.57
CA GLY A 699 -27.78 -14.98 -21.58
C GLY A 699 -28.05 -13.51 -21.85
N ARG A 700 -28.86 -13.27 -22.88
CA ARG A 700 -29.05 -11.97 -23.53
C ARG A 700 -29.59 -10.89 -22.59
N ASP A 701 -30.44 -11.27 -21.64
CA ASP A 701 -31.11 -10.38 -20.70
C ASP A 701 -30.53 -10.46 -19.28
N SER A 702 -29.31 -11.00 -19.12
CA SER A 702 -28.60 -11.07 -17.83
C SER A 702 -28.34 -9.71 -17.17
N HIS A 703 -28.27 -8.63 -17.95
CA HIS A 703 -28.16 -7.26 -17.44
C HIS A 703 -29.51 -6.64 -17.03
N SER A 704 -30.61 -7.37 -17.20
CA SER A 704 -31.99 -6.92 -16.93
C SER A 704 -32.80 -7.93 -16.11
N GLY A 705 -32.15 -8.91 -15.48
CA GLY A 705 -32.77 -9.87 -14.57
C GLY A 705 -32.99 -11.28 -15.10
N GLY A 706 -32.61 -11.58 -16.34
CA GLY A 706 -32.68 -12.93 -16.89
C GLY A 706 -31.46 -13.80 -16.57
N GLY A 707 -31.60 -15.12 -16.76
CA GLY A 707 -30.53 -16.11 -16.60
C GLY A 707 -29.68 -16.04 -15.33
N LEU A 708 -30.24 -15.69 -14.17
CA LEU A 708 -29.68 -15.95 -12.84
C LEU A 708 -29.67 -17.44 -12.54
N PHE A 709 -28.57 -17.96 -12.01
CA PHE A 709 -28.41 -19.36 -11.58
C PHE A 709 -28.13 -19.48 -10.07
N HIS A 710 -28.62 -20.54 -9.46
CA HIS A 710 -28.32 -20.95 -8.09
C HIS A 710 -27.42 -22.18 -8.07
N ALA A 711 -26.48 -22.21 -7.13
CA ALA A 711 -25.69 -23.36 -6.76
C ALA A 711 -26.61 -24.48 -6.22
N VAL A 712 -26.45 -25.69 -6.74
CA VAL A 712 -27.14 -26.90 -6.26
C VAL A 712 -26.21 -27.67 -5.32
N PRO A 713 -26.59 -27.91 -4.05
CA PRO A 713 -25.77 -28.66 -3.10
C PRO A 713 -25.53 -30.12 -3.53
N PRO A 714 -24.39 -30.73 -3.18
CA PRO A 714 -24.06 -32.12 -3.54
C PRO A 714 -25.07 -33.18 -3.05
N SER A 715 -25.84 -32.89 -1.98
CA SER A 715 -26.82 -33.81 -1.40
C SER A 715 -28.11 -33.93 -2.21
N GLU A 716 -28.47 -32.92 -3.00
CA GLU A 716 -29.70 -32.91 -3.82
C GLU A 716 -29.48 -33.43 -5.25
N ALA A 717 -28.23 -33.51 -5.71
CA ALA A 717 -27.88 -33.96 -7.06
C ALA A 717 -28.00 -35.49 -7.30
N ARG A 718 -28.26 -36.29 -6.25
CA ARG A 718 -28.20 -37.76 -6.30
C ARG A 718 -29.55 -38.50 -6.50
N SER A 719 -30.67 -37.80 -6.68
CA SER A 719 -31.99 -38.46 -6.71
C SER A 719 -32.74 -38.29 -8.04
N ASP A 720 -32.31 -38.95 -9.12
CA ASP A 720 -33.23 -39.38 -10.18
C ASP A 720 -32.69 -40.59 -10.98
N PRO A 721 -32.94 -41.83 -10.51
CA PRO A 721 -32.48 -43.08 -11.16
C PRO A 721 -33.10 -43.31 -12.54
N SER A 722 -34.27 -42.70 -12.84
CA SER A 722 -34.99 -42.92 -14.09
C SER A 722 -34.27 -42.34 -15.31
N ARG A 723 -33.51 -41.26 -15.11
CA ARG A 723 -32.72 -40.60 -16.17
C ARG A 723 -31.44 -41.36 -16.47
N GLU A 724 -30.81 -41.98 -15.47
CA GLU A 724 -29.54 -42.68 -15.64
C GLU A 724 -29.66 -43.95 -16.50
N GLN A 725 -30.82 -44.61 -16.46
CA GLN A 725 -31.14 -45.76 -17.31
C GLN A 725 -31.31 -45.33 -18.78
N ALA A 726 -32.11 -44.30 -19.04
CA ALA A 726 -32.32 -43.75 -20.39
C ALA A 726 -31.02 -43.26 -21.04
N TRP A 727 -30.08 -42.75 -20.24
CA TRP A 727 -28.76 -42.31 -20.71
C TRP A 727 -27.81 -43.47 -21.04
N LYS A 728 -27.90 -44.60 -20.33
CA LYS A 728 -27.10 -45.80 -20.68
C LYS A 728 -27.54 -46.38 -22.01
N GLU A 729 -28.83 -46.40 -22.29
CA GLU A 729 -29.40 -46.87 -23.56
C GLU A 729 -28.99 -45.97 -24.71
N LEU A 730 -29.13 -44.64 -24.59
CA LEU A 730 -28.74 -43.70 -25.65
C LEU A 730 -27.24 -43.77 -25.99
N ARG A 731 -26.39 -44.02 -24.98
CA ARG A 731 -24.93 -44.14 -25.14
C ARG A 731 -24.53 -45.47 -25.76
N ALA A 732 -25.30 -46.53 -25.58
CA ALA A 732 -25.11 -47.81 -26.26
C ALA A 732 -25.42 -47.65 -27.76
N THR A 733 -26.57 -47.05 -28.09
CA THR A 733 -26.99 -46.80 -29.47
C THR A 733 -26.00 -45.90 -30.22
N MET A 734 -25.54 -44.80 -29.61
CA MET A 734 -24.56 -43.91 -30.24
C MET A 734 -23.19 -44.57 -30.47
N ASN A 735 -22.77 -45.47 -29.57
CA ASN A 735 -21.52 -46.22 -29.73
C ASN A 735 -21.63 -47.30 -30.83
N GLU A 736 -22.80 -47.87 -31.02
CA GLU A 736 -23.07 -48.86 -32.08
C GLU A 736 -23.09 -48.19 -33.45
N ILE A 737 -23.77 -47.05 -33.59
CA ILE A 737 -23.79 -46.22 -34.81
C ILE A 737 -22.38 -45.72 -35.17
N GLY A 738 -21.58 -45.29 -34.17
CA GLY A 738 -20.20 -44.87 -34.41
C GLY A 738 -19.29 -46.00 -34.90
N ARG A 739 -19.50 -47.24 -34.44
CA ARG A 739 -18.77 -48.41 -34.91
C ARG A 739 -19.19 -48.81 -36.34
N GLU A 740 -20.48 -48.73 -36.65
CA GLU A 740 -21.03 -48.99 -37.99
C GLU A 740 -20.48 -47.99 -39.03
N ALA A 741 -20.46 -46.70 -38.68
CA ALA A 741 -19.95 -45.62 -39.54
C ALA A 741 -18.46 -45.74 -39.83
N THR A 742 -17.66 -46.11 -38.82
CA THR A 742 -16.22 -46.33 -38.98
C THR A 742 -15.93 -47.55 -39.85
N ARG A 743 -16.77 -48.59 -39.79
CA ARG A 743 -16.60 -49.82 -40.56
C ARG A 743 -17.00 -49.66 -42.04
N ARG A 744 -17.90 -48.73 -42.35
CA ARG A 744 -18.42 -48.49 -43.72
C ARG A 744 -17.84 -47.27 -44.43
N GLY A 745 -17.05 -46.43 -43.75
CA GLY A 745 -16.42 -45.25 -44.35
C GLY A 745 -17.44 -44.22 -44.85
N LEU A 746 -18.54 -44.03 -44.10
CA LEU A 746 -19.62 -43.11 -44.48
C LEU A 746 -19.17 -41.65 -44.36
N THR A 747 -19.64 -40.81 -45.28
CA THR A 747 -19.40 -39.36 -45.26
C THR A 747 -20.30 -38.64 -44.25
N ASP A 748 -19.90 -37.46 -43.78
CA ASP A 748 -20.67 -36.69 -42.76
C ASP A 748 -22.15 -36.45 -43.15
N ALA A 749 -22.44 -36.34 -44.45
CA ALA A 749 -23.81 -36.18 -44.96
C ALA A 749 -24.66 -37.45 -44.89
N GLU A 750 -24.04 -38.63 -44.92
CA GLU A 750 -24.71 -39.92 -44.77
C GLU A 750 -24.93 -40.25 -43.29
N LEU A 751 -24.00 -39.82 -42.43
CA LEU A 751 -24.14 -39.87 -40.97
C LEU A 751 -25.31 -39.01 -40.47
N GLU A 752 -25.48 -37.81 -41.06
CA GLU A 752 -26.63 -36.94 -40.76
C GLU A 752 -27.98 -37.53 -41.20
N ARG A 753 -28.03 -38.37 -42.24
CA ARG A 753 -29.27 -39.07 -42.65
C ARG A 753 -29.61 -40.24 -41.74
N LEU A 754 -28.63 -41.04 -41.35
CA LEU A 754 -28.83 -42.17 -40.43
C LEU A 754 -29.31 -41.72 -39.04
N LEU A 755 -28.81 -40.59 -38.55
CA LEU A 755 -29.26 -39.99 -37.30
C LEU A 755 -30.65 -39.34 -37.37
N ALA A 756 -31.19 -39.12 -38.59
CA ALA A 756 -32.52 -38.54 -38.80
C ALA A 756 -33.63 -39.60 -38.97
N ASP A 757 -33.29 -40.83 -39.34
CA ASP A 757 -34.27 -41.94 -39.49
C ASP A 757 -34.56 -42.68 -38.16
N GLU A 758 -33.72 -42.53 -37.13
CA GLU A 758 -33.94 -43.13 -35.79
C GLU A 758 -34.39 -42.13 -34.70
N SER A 759 -34.66 -40.87 -35.05
CA SER A 759 -35.28 -39.87 -34.15
C SER A 759 -36.79 -39.82 -34.30
#